data_AF-A0A3C1ERM7-F1
#
_entry.id   AF-A0A3C1ERM7-F1
#
_cell.length_a   1.000
_cell.length_b   1.000
_cell.length_c   1.000
_cell.angle_alpha   90.00
_cell.angle_beta   90.00
_cell.angle_gamma   90.00
#
_symmetry.space_group_name_H-M   'P 1'
#
loop_
_entity.id
_entity.type
_entity.pdbx_description
1 polymer ?
#
loop_
_entity_poly.entity_id
_entity_poly.type
_entity_poly.pdbx_seq_one_letter_code
_entity_poly.pdbx_strand_id
1 'polypeptide(L)'
;MKSLLYATAFETYAIWSVLGISILGLAYALLLRAQILRKDKGTPEMQEIWNAIRQGADAYLERQLKTILPLIAILTVLLFFSVYIVPPSAEALARFSSLGPDQVRLVIGVGRALAFVMGAFFSLLVGQFGMRMAIEGNVRVASASRRGFAESLQIAYRSGTITGMLTDGLGLLGGTAIFIVFGVAAPDALLGFGFGGTLLALFMRVGGGIFTKAADVGADLVGKVEAGVPEDDSRNAAVIADLVGDNVGDCAGMAADIFESYEVTIVSGLILGLAMASLTHELKWIIFPLLVRGIGVLSSIIGTYVVTGESKGRRTNAMSAINHGFYTSAGLSIFAFFLLAHFYMHEWRAFLSVSVGILLAIVLDEVTKYFTHTEYKPVKTIASSSRTGAATLLLRGLAVGCEASVWQILVIAATILAAVLIYHGQPVIHVFYGVAMTGIGMLTLTGNNVAMDAFGPIADNANGIGEMAHLEPSARQIMADLDAVGNTTKAITKGVAIGSAVIAAVSLFGSYLSDVSSVQERMGLSEGLRLLSTGIRVSNPMVFIGLLIGGSLPWLFSSTMISAVARAAALIVTEVRRQFRIPGLMEGRVKPDYRQAVGICTVAAQKELLGLALIAVFAPLVIGISLQVEALGGFLAGVILSGQLLAVFMAVTGGAWDNAKKLIEDGLYGGKGSKAHEASVVGDTVGDPLKDTAGPALNPMIKVLNLVALLAAPILVRYDLTHPGMWVVLLVSSLLIVGAVLYSRREVAEPEVLQEAPGLKRPEQAAAPMAPEPCASLGAVASEPVNYRLYCLVYPMEALVASMLPPEEFATYLALGTRKIARGKVVFFEVEPGFASQRFDWERARMECVPTPDGQPKKSVYLGIYRVLEHVPLKSIRRLYLVTRDGRVLDLAPQHIAQAADHPRRDGAYLYQELCPVRPLVVSRLDPLDLGQFMTDPSNPLHMPRIFFARLKLGDNPRNIEEEASLPYDNLAHIQDCVREVLGHDKATKTVERSSPDGFFYSTITDGFYLAEQKGGLYFPFPQEDELKDRYYKWWRSAV
;
A
#
# COMPACT_ATOMS: atom_id res chain seq x y z
N MET A 1 -49.24 -0.90 2.23
CA MET A 1 -50.09 -2.09 2.50
C MET A 1 -50.95 -2.53 1.33
N LYS A 2 -51.64 -1.64 0.58
CA LYS A 2 -52.45 -2.01 -0.60
C LYS A 2 -51.68 -2.65 -1.80
N SER A 3 -50.37 -2.87 -1.73
CA SER A 3 -49.57 -3.49 -2.81
C SER A 3 -48.90 -4.82 -2.43
N LEU A 4 -48.97 -5.24 -1.17
CA LEU A 4 -48.67 -6.61 -0.74
C LEU A 4 -49.98 -7.41 -0.72
N LEU A 5 -50.81 -7.24 -1.77
CA LEU A 5 -52.17 -7.79 -1.87
C LEU A 5 -52.22 -9.33 -1.82
N TYR A 6 -51.06 -9.99 -1.85
CA TYR A 6 -50.87 -11.43 -1.78
C TYR A 6 -49.96 -11.88 -0.63
N ALA A 7 -49.52 -10.98 0.25
CA ALA A 7 -48.70 -11.37 1.39
C ALA A 7 -49.57 -12.11 2.41
N THR A 8 -49.11 -13.30 2.80
CA THR A 8 -49.69 -14.06 3.90
C THR A 8 -49.57 -13.29 5.22
N ALA A 9 -50.39 -13.67 6.20
CA ALA A 9 -50.28 -13.12 7.55
C ALA A 9 -48.86 -13.32 8.11
N PHE A 10 -48.27 -14.50 7.88
CA PHE A 10 -46.89 -14.80 8.26
C PHE A 10 -45.90 -13.83 7.63
N GLU A 11 -45.95 -13.63 6.31
CA GLU A 11 -45.05 -12.73 5.58
C GLU A 11 -45.13 -11.28 6.08
N THR A 12 -46.34 -10.83 6.42
CA THR A 12 -46.54 -9.50 7.01
C THR A 12 -45.88 -9.40 8.38
N TYR A 13 -46.14 -10.36 9.27
CA TYR A 13 -45.48 -10.40 10.59
C TYR A 13 -43.97 -10.58 10.48
N ALA A 14 -43.49 -11.36 9.53
CA ALA A 14 -42.08 -11.58 9.26
C ALA A 14 -41.35 -10.27 8.91
N ILE A 15 -41.90 -9.46 7.99
CA ILE A 15 -41.31 -8.15 7.62
C ILE A 15 -41.22 -7.22 8.84
N TRP A 16 -42.30 -7.11 9.62
CA TRP A 16 -42.29 -6.30 10.85
C TRP A 16 -41.35 -6.85 11.91
N SER A 17 -41.20 -8.17 11.99
CA SER A 17 -40.26 -8.83 12.91
C SER A 17 -38.81 -8.54 12.50
N VAL A 18 -38.48 -8.56 11.21
CA VAL A 18 -37.17 -8.14 10.69
C VAL A 18 -36.89 -6.69 11.06
N LEU A 19 -37.87 -5.80 10.88
CA LEU A 19 -37.73 -4.40 11.30
C LEU A 19 -37.50 -4.31 12.82
N GLY A 20 -38.25 -5.06 13.63
CA GLY A 20 -38.04 -5.15 15.07
C GLY A 20 -36.65 -5.67 15.46
N ILE A 21 -36.14 -6.68 14.76
CA ILE A 21 -34.79 -7.23 14.95
C ILE A 21 -33.71 -6.20 14.60
N SER A 22 -33.90 -5.41 13.54
CA SER A 22 -32.97 -4.32 13.19
C SER A 22 -32.86 -3.29 14.32
N ILE A 23 -33.99 -2.90 14.93
CA ILE A 23 -34.05 -2.00 16.08
C ILE A 23 -33.43 -2.66 17.32
N LEU A 24 -33.68 -3.96 17.53
CA LEU A 24 -33.08 -4.73 18.62
C LEU A 24 -31.55 -4.75 18.53
N GLY A 25 -30.98 -4.91 17.34
CA GLY A 25 -29.53 -4.81 17.12
C GLY A 25 -28.98 -3.45 17.56
N LEU A 26 -29.63 -2.36 17.16
CA LEU A 26 -29.24 -0.99 17.58
C LEU A 26 -29.42 -0.77 19.09
N ALA A 27 -30.51 -1.26 19.68
CA ALA A 27 -30.74 -1.19 21.12
C ALA A 27 -29.68 -1.98 21.90
N TYR A 28 -29.26 -3.14 21.38
CA TYR A 28 -28.19 -3.93 21.95
C TYR A 28 -26.83 -3.21 21.86
N ALA A 29 -26.54 -2.54 20.75
CA ALA A 29 -25.35 -1.67 20.62
C ALA A 29 -25.33 -0.56 21.69
N LEU A 30 -26.48 0.10 21.94
CA LEU A 30 -26.62 1.13 22.98
C LEU A 30 -26.47 0.55 24.40
N LEU A 31 -26.99 -0.67 24.63
CA LEU A 31 -26.83 -1.38 25.89
C LEU A 31 -25.36 -1.70 26.15
N LEU A 32 -24.65 -2.25 25.16
CA LEU A 32 -23.20 -2.52 25.27
C LEU A 32 -22.42 -1.22 25.49
N ARG A 33 -22.75 -0.14 24.76
CA ARG A 33 -22.15 1.18 25.01
C ARG A 33 -22.31 1.62 26.45
N ALA A 34 -23.51 1.48 27.03
CA ALA A 34 -23.74 1.84 28.43
C ALA A 34 -22.92 0.97 29.40
N GLN A 35 -22.71 -0.31 29.09
CA GLN A 35 -21.85 -1.19 29.89
C GLN A 35 -20.38 -0.79 29.81
N ILE A 36 -19.86 -0.54 28.60
CA ILE A 36 -18.46 -0.16 28.39
C ILE A 36 -18.18 1.19 29.04
N LEU A 37 -19.05 2.20 28.84
CA LEU A 37 -18.80 3.54 29.38
C LEU A 37 -18.76 3.60 30.91
N ARG A 38 -19.38 2.64 31.61
CA ARG A 38 -19.31 2.49 33.07
C ARG A 38 -17.98 1.93 33.58
N LYS A 39 -17.16 1.33 32.71
CA LYS A 39 -15.83 0.82 33.07
C LYS A 39 -14.85 1.97 33.27
N ASP A 40 -13.89 1.75 34.16
CA ASP A 40 -12.86 2.71 34.55
C ASP A 40 -11.90 3.07 33.40
N LYS A 41 -11.50 4.35 33.31
CA LYS A 41 -10.57 4.87 32.29
C LYS A 41 -9.10 4.80 32.70
N GLY A 42 -8.77 4.25 33.87
CA GLY A 42 -7.39 4.12 34.33
C GLY A 42 -6.81 5.42 34.87
N THR A 43 -5.48 5.51 34.86
CA THR A 43 -4.72 6.59 35.51
C THR A 43 -4.88 7.93 34.77
N PRO A 44 -4.58 9.07 35.43
CA PRO A 44 -4.61 10.38 34.77
C PRO A 44 -3.73 10.46 33.52
N GLU A 45 -2.58 9.78 33.52
CA GLU A 45 -1.63 9.74 32.40
C GLU A 45 -2.24 9.01 31.18
N MET A 46 -2.86 7.85 31.39
CA MET A 46 -3.61 7.14 30.35
C MET A 46 -4.73 8.02 29.77
N GLN A 47 -5.43 8.77 30.62
CA GLN A 47 -6.49 9.68 30.20
C GLN A 47 -5.96 10.87 29.39
N GLU A 48 -4.76 11.35 29.67
CA GLU A 48 -4.11 12.43 28.90
C GLU A 48 -3.82 11.96 27.46
N ILE A 49 -3.18 10.80 27.31
CA ILE A 49 -2.86 10.19 26.01
C ILE A 49 -4.15 9.89 25.24
N TRP A 50 -5.12 9.27 25.91
CA TRP A 50 -6.44 8.99 25.35
C TRP A 50 -7.13 10.26 24.84
N ASN A 51 -7.04 11.38 25.57
CA ASN A 51 -7.61 12.65 25.14
C ASN A 51 -6.91 13.21 23.89
N ALA A 52 -5.60 12.99 23.72
CA ALA A 52 -4.88 13.40 22.52
C ALA A 52 -5.35 12.60 21.28
N ILE A 53 -5.47 11.27 21.42
CA ILE A 53 -6.02 10.39 20.37
C ILE A 53 -7.44 10.82 20.03
N ARG A 54 -8.30 11.03 21.03
CA ARG A 54 -9.68 11.46 20.84
C ARG A 54 -9.80 12.79 20.09
N GLN A 55 -8.99 13.79 20.46
CA GLN A 55 -9.02 15.10 19.80
C GLN A 55 -8.55 15.01 18.35
N GLY A 56 -7.48 14.24 18.07
CA GLY A 56 -6.99 14.04 16.70
C GLY A 56 -8.03 13.33 15.82
N ALA A 57 -8.68 12.31 16.37
CA ALA A 57 -9.78 11.59 15.75
C ALA A 57 -10.98 12.49 15.41
N ASP A 58 -11.49 13.25 16.39
CA ASP A 58 -12.63 14.14 16.18
C ASP A 58 -12.29 15.24 15.13
N ALA A 59 -11.06 15.78 15.16
CA ALA A 59 -10.60 16.75 14.16
C ALA A 59 -10.57 16.19 12.73
N TYR A 60 -10.10 14.94 12.56
CA TYR A 60 -10.13 14.27 11.25
C TYR A 60 -11.57 14.07 10.77
N LEU A 61 -12.44 13.51 11.62
CA LEU A 61 -13.83 13.20 11.27
C LEU A 61 -14.61 14.47 10.87
N GLU A 62 -14.43 15.57 11.58
CA GLU A 62 -15.05 16.85 11.24
C GLU A 62 -14.59 17.37 9.87
N ARG A 63 -13.30 17.25 9.57
CA ARG A 63 -12.72 17.70 8.29
C ARG A 63 -13.18 16.82 7.14
N GLN A 64 -13.23 15.50 7.34
CA GLN A 64 -13.73 14.54 6.36
C GLN A 64 -15.20 14.84 6.01
N LEU A 65 -16.05 15.04 7.03
CA LEU A 65 -17.46 15.35 6.83
C LEU A 65 -17.66 16.63 5.99
N LYS A 66 -16.92 17.71 6.32
CA LYS A 66 -16.96 18.98 5.57
C LYS A 66 -16.56 18.83 4.10
N THR A 67 -15.66 17.89 3.80
CA THR A 67 -15.15 17.66 2.44
C THR A 67 -16.14 16.85 1.60
N ILE A 68 -16.83 15.88 2.20
CA ILE A 68 -17.72 14.95 1.50
C ILE A 68 -19.14 15.50 1.32
N LEU A 69 -19.64 16.31 2.26
CA LEU A 69 -21.00 16.89 2.24
C LEU A 69 -21.38 17.56 0.89
N PRO A 70 -20.54 18.43 0.30
CA PRO A 70 -20.85 19.04 -1.00
C PRO A 70 -21.06 18.01 -2.12
N LEU A 71 -20.25 16.95 -2.14
CA LEU A 71 -20.38 15.88 -3.13
C LEU A 71 -21.68 15.08 -2.94
N ILE A 72 -22.03 14.75 -1.70
CA ILE A 72 -23.32 14.10 -1.38
C ILE A 72 -24.47 14.98 -1.87
N ALA A 73 -24.43 16.28 -1.62
CA ALA A 73 -25.48 17.20 -2.07
C ALA A 73 -25.62 17.21 -3.60
N ILE A 74 -24.49 17.31 -4.33
CA ILE A 74 -24.47 17.29 -5.80
C ILE A 74 -25.04 15.96 -6.33
N LEU A 75 -24.57 14.83 -5.81
CA LEU A 75 -25.03 13.50 -6.26
C LEU A 75 -26.49 13.25 -5.90
N THR A 76 -26.96 13.75 -4.76
CA THR A 76 -28.39 13.67 -4.38
C THR A 76 -29.27 14.34 -5.44
N VAL A 77 -28.87 15.54 -5.88
CA VAL A 77 -29.58 16.27 -6.95
C VAL A 77 -29.53 15.49 -8.27
N LEU A 78 -28.37 14.95 -8.63
CA LEU A 78 -28.21 14.15 -9.85
C LEU A 78 -29.07 12.88 -9.83
N LEU A 79 -29.12 12.16 -8.71
CA LEU A 79 -29.94 10.95 -8.55
C LEU A 79 -31.43 11.27 -8.55
N PHE A 80 -31.84 12.39 -7.95
CA PHE A 80 -33.20 12.88 -8.04
C PHE A 80 -33.62 13.09 -9.50
N PHE A 81 -32.77 13.76 -10.30
CA PHE A 81 -33.09 14.01 -11.71
C PHE A 81 -32.91 12.77 -12.62
N SER A 82 -32.15 11.75 -12.18
CA SER A 82 -31.93 10.53 -12.96
C SER A 82 -33.21 9.81 -13.35
N VAL A 83 -34.26 9.86 -12.51
CA VAL A 83 -35.53 9.16 -12.78
C VAL A 83 -36.37 9.84 -13.85
N TYR A 84 -36.09 11.11 -14.19
CA TYR A 84 -36.80 11.82 -15.25
C TYR A 84 -36.30 11.44 -16.65
N ILE A 85 -35.16 10.75 -16.71
CA ILE A 85 -34.53 10.32 -17.95
C ILE A 85 -35.25 9.11 -18.54
N VAL A 86 -35.91 8.28 -17.72
CA VAL A 86 -36.58 7.02 -18.12
C VAL A 86 -37.99 6.97 -17.54
N PRO A 87 -39.00 6.41 -18.25
CA PRO A 87 -40.34 6.26 -17.68
C PRO A 87 -40.34 5.42 -16.39
N PRO A 88 -41.29 5.66 -15.46
CA PRO A 88 -41.43 4.86 -14.25
C PRO A 88 -41.54 3.37 -14.56
N SER A 89 -41.03 2.55 -13.63
CA SER A 89 -41.15 1.10 -13.71
C SER A 89 -42.61 0.66 -13.63
N ALA A 90 -42.94 -0.49 -14.24
CA ALA A 90 -44.28 -1.06 -14.19
C ALA A 90 -44.68 -1.37 -12.74
N GLU A 91 -43.70 -1.76 -11.95
CA GLU A 91 -43.78 -2.03 -10.53
C GLU A 91 -44.06 -0.75 -9.73
N ALA A 92 -43.42 0.38 -10.07
CA ALA A 92 -43.73 1.68 -9.47
C ALA A 92 -45.14 2.16 -9.82
N LEU A 93 -45.57 2.00 -11.08
CA LEU A 93 -46.94 2.31 -11.51
C LEU A 93 -47.97 1.43 -10.80
N ALA A 94 -47.68 0.15 -10.60
CA ALA A 94 -48.55 -0.76 -9.86
C ALA A 94 -48.62 -0.40 -8.36
N ARG A 95 -47.48 -0.07 -7.75
CA ARG A 95 -47.39 0.30 -6.32
C ARG A 95 -48.17 1.56 -5.99
N PHE A 96 -48.07 2.56 -6.87
CA PHE A 96 -48.65 3.88 -6.73
C PHE A 96 -49.76 4.12 -7.76
N SER A 97 -50.58 3.09 -8.01
CA SER A 97 -51.66 3.11 -9.00
C SER A 97 -52.72 4.20 -8.79
N SER A 98 -52.79 4.75 -7.58
CA SER A 98 -53.65 5.90 -7.25
C SER A 98 -53.10 7.26 -7.71
N LEU A 99 -51.87 7.31 -8.23
CA LEU A 99 -51.16 8.53 -8.64
C LEU A 99 -50.93 8.55 -10.16
N GLY A 100 -50.88 9.74 -10.75
CA GLY A 100 -50.53 9.90 -12.16
C GLY A 100 -49.04 9.62 -12.45
N PRO A 101 -48.65 9.28 -13.70
CA PRO A 101 -47.26 8.91 -14.03
C PRO A 101 -46.20 9.92 -13.62
N ASP A 102 -46.47 11.23 -13.75
CA ASP A 102 -45.52 12.28 -13.33
C ASP A 102 -45.39 12.40 -11.82
N GLN A 103 -46.47 12.12 -11.07
CA GLN A 103 -46.42 12.04 -9.61
C GLN A 103 -45.64 10.80 -9.16
N VAL A 104 -45.78 9.66 -9.87
CA VAL A 104 -44.97 8.46 -9.60
C VAL A 104 -43.49 8.74 -9.84
N ARG A 105 -43.13 9.43 -10.94
CA ARG A 105 -41.74 9.88 -11.18
C ARG A 105 -41.20 10.69 -10.02
N LEU A 106 -41.97 11.68 -9.55
CA LEU A 106 -41.57 12.51 -8.41
C LEU A 106 -41.34 11.67 -7.16
N VAL A 107 -42.26 10.76 -6.82
CA VAL A 107 -42.14 9.89 -5.63
C VAL A 107 -40.92 8.99 -5.71
N ILE A 108 -40.63 8.39 -6.87
CA ILE A 108 -39.45 7.55 -7.07
C ILE A 108 -38.16 8.38 -7.04
N GLY A 109 -38.17 9.58 -7.64
CA GLY A 109 -37.02 10.50 -7.62
C GLY A 109 -36.66 10.94 -6.20
N VAL A 110 -37.66 11.39 -5.43
CA VAL A 110 -37.49 11.69 -4.00
C VAL A 110 -37.05 10.44 -3.24
N GLY A 111 -37.68 9.29 -3.50
CA GLY A 111 -37.34 8.01 -2.88
C GLY A 111 -35.88 7.61 -3.07
N ARG A 112 -35.38 7.64 -4.32
CA ARG A 112 -33.99 7.32 -4.68
C ARG A 112 -33.01 8.31 -4.05
N ALA A 113 -33.32 9.61 -4.08
CA ALA A 113 -32.47 10.64 -3.49
C ALA A 113 -32.40 10.52 -1.96
N LEU A 114 -33.54 10.32 -1.29
CA LEU A 114 -33.57 10.10 0.16
C LEU A 114 -32.90 8.79 0.56
N ALA A 115 -33.08 7.73 -0.22
CA ALA A 115 -32.39 6.46 0.00
C ALA A 115 -30.87 6.63 -0.10
N PHE A 116 -30.38 7.38 -1.09
CA PHE A 116 -28.96 7.73 -1.21
C PHE A 116 -28.43 8.49 0.01
N VAL A 117 -29.14 9.54 0.43
CA VAL A 117 -28.77 10.29 1.64
C VAL A 117 -28.80 9.38 2.87
N MET A 118 -29.79 8.48 2.97
CA MET A 118 -29.90 7.52 4.07
C MET A 118 -28.73 6.52 4.09
N GLY A 119 -28.34 5.96 2.94
CA GLY A 119 -27.21 5.03 2.84
C GLY A 119 -25.90 5.71 3.20
N ALA A 120 -25.65 6.91 2.65
CA ALA A 120 -24.48 7.71 3.02
C ALA A 120 -24.51 8.08 4.52
N PHE A 121 -25.64 8.53 5.04
CA PHE A 121 -25.77 8.87 6.45
C PHE A 121 -25.54 7.67 7.36
N PHE A 122 -26.10 6.51 7.06
CA PHE A 122 -25.93 5.30 7.87
C PHE A 122 -24.48 4.79 7.82
N SER A 123 -23.84 4.81 6.66
CA SER A 123 -22.40 4.52 6.55
C SER A 123 -21.57 5.49 7.41
N LEU A 124 -21.91 6.78 7.41
CA LEU A 124 -21.27 7.79 8.28
C LEU A 124 -21.48 7.48 9.76
N LEU A 125 -22.71 7.08 10.13
CA LEU A 125 -23.03 6.73 11.51
C LEU A 125 -22.22 5.53 11.98
N VAL A 126 -22.12 4.47 11.18
CA VAL A 126 -21.30 3.29 11.49
C VAL A 126 -19.84 3.69 11.70
N GLY A 127 -19.27 4.45 10.75
CA GLY A 127 -17.88 4.90 10.86
C GLY A 127 -17.63 5.79 12.08
N GLN A 128 -18.44 6.84 12.27
CA GLN A 128 -18.20 7.81 13.35
C GLN A 128 -18.52 7.28 14.74
N PHE A 129 -19.65 6.61 14.93
CA PHE A 129 -20.00 6.05 16.24
C PHE A 129 -19.12 4.84 16.55
N GLY A 130 -18.80 4.00 15.57
CA GLY A 130 -17.87 2.89 15.73
C GLY A 130 -16.50 3.36 16.20
N MET A 131 -15.93 4.35 15.51
CA MET A 131 -14.65 4.95 15.86
C MET A 131 -14.63 5.56 17.26
N ARG A 132 -15.63 6.38 17.61
CA ARG A 132 -15.71 6.98 18.95
C ARG A 132 -15.84 5.93 20.04
N MET A 133 -16.53 4.82 19.77
CA MET A 133 -16.63 3.72 20.71
C MET A 133 -15.35 2.89 20.80
N ALA A 134 -14.60 2.72 19.70
CA ALA A 134 -13.26 2.12 19.74
C ALA A 134 -12.32 2.94 20.62
N ILE A 135 -12.33 4.27 20.48
CA ILE A 135 -11.56 5.18 21.33
C ILE A 135 -12.03 5.14 22.79
N GLU A 136 -13.32 5.06 23.08
CA GLU A 136 -13.75 4.86 24.47
C GLU A 136 -13.37 3.46 24.99
N GLY A 137 -13.26 2.47 24.11
CA GLY A 137 -12.86 1.09 24.42
C GLY A 137 -11.37 0.96 24.75
N ASN A 138 -10.48 1.55 23.96
CA ASN A 138 -9.02 1.32 24.04
C ASN A 138 -8.44 1.64 25.44
N VAL A 139 -8.79 2.78 26.02
CA VAL A 139 -8.31 3.21 27.34
C VAL A 139 -8.86 2.32 28.46
N ARG A 140 -10.05 1.74 28.26
CA ARG A 140 -10.68 0.81 29.20
C ARG A 140 -10.08 -0.58 29.12
N VAL A 141 -9.67 -1.00 27.93
CA VAL A 141 -8.87 -2.23 27.73
C VAL A 141 -7.51 -2.05 28.42
N ALA A 142 -6.84 -0.91 28.24
CA ALA A 142 -5.60 -0.60 28.93
C ALA A 142 -5.76 -0.52 30.46
N SER A 143 -6.91 -0.05 30.97
CA SER A 143 -7.17 -0.09 32.42
C SER A 143 -7.43 -1.52 32.91
N ALA A 144 -8.13 -2.33 32.12
CA ALA A 144 -8.48 -3.70 32.47
C ALA A 144 -7.29 -4.67 32.41
N SER A 145 -6.28 -4.41 31.57
CA SER A 145 -5.08 -5.26 31.46
C SER A 145 -4.30 -5.32 32.78
N ARG A 146 -4.40 -4.26 33.59
CA ARG A 146 -3.87 -4.19 34.96
C ARG A 146 -4.58 -5.13 35.96
N ARG A 147 -5.80 -5.56 35.63
CA ARG A 147 -6.64 -6.43 36.48
C ARG A 147 -6.71 -7.85 35.97
N GLY A 148 -6.71 -8.07 34.65
CA GLY A 148 -6.60 -9.40 34.07
C GLY A 148 -7.01 -9.50 32.60
N PHE A 149 -6.57 -10.59 31.98
CA PHE A 149 -6.78 -10.89 30.56
C PHE A 149 -8.27 -11.01 30.18
N ALA A 150 -9.05 -11.73 30.97
CA ALA A 150 -10.47 -12.00 30.65
C ALA A 150 -11.32 -10.73 30.61
N GLU A 151 -11.09 -9.79 31.53
CA GLU A 151 -11.80 -8.50 31.52
C GLU A 151 -11.38 -7.66 30.29
N SER A 152 -10.09 -7.65 29.98
CA SER A 152 -9.53 -6.92 28.84
C SER A 152 -10.09 -7.42 27.50
N LEU A 153 -10.08 -8.74 27.28
CA LEU A 153 -10.66 -9.38 26.11
C LEU A 153 -12.16 -9.07 25.97
N GLN A 154 -12.90 -9.16 27.08
CA GLN A 154 -14.34 -8.91 27.07
C GLN A 154 -14.66 -7.44 26.71
N ILE A 155 -13.91 -6.48 27.26
CA ILE A 155 -14.10 -5.06 26.94
C ILE A 155 -13.73 -4.79 25.48
N ALA A 156 -12.60 -5.32 25.01
CA ALA A 156 -12.15 -5.13 23.63
C ALA A 156 -13.17 -5.69 22.63
N TYR A 157 -13.56 -6.96 22.80
CA TYR A 157 -14.47 -7.63 21.87
C TYR A 157 -15.87 -6.99 21.89
N ARG A 158 -16.44 -6.71 23.08
CA ARG A 158 -17.76 -6.06 23.19
C ARG A 158 -17.75 -4.63 22.65
N SER A 159 -16.65 -3.91 22.78
CA SER A 159 -16.52 -2.58 22.17
C SER A 159 -16.56 -2.69 20.64
N GLY A 160 -15.90 -3.70 20.06
CA GLY A 160 -16.03 -4.01 18.63
C GLY A 160 -17.44 -4.47 18.22
N THR A 161 -18.13 -5.26 19.06
CA THR A 161 -19.52 -5.68 18.80
C THR A 161 -20.47 -4.50 18.65
N ILE A 162 -20.24 -3.37 19.31
CA ILE A 162 -21.06 -2.16 19.14
C ILE A 162 -21.06 -1.73 17.67
N THR A 163 -19.88 -1.67 17.05
CA THR A 163 -19.72 -1.33 15.62
C THR A 163 -20.38 -2.38 14.72
N GLY A 164 -20.25 -3.67 15.03
CA GLY A 164 -20.92 -4.74 14.28
C GLY A 164 -22.44 -4.66 14.34
N MET A 165 -23.00 -4.34 15.51
CA MET A 165 -24.44 -4.20 15.70
C MET A 165 -25.01 -2.91 15.11
N LEU A 166 -24.21 -1.84 15.05
CA LEU A 166 -24.53 -0.65 14.24
C LEU A 166 -24.60 -1.00 12.76
N THR A 167 -23.62 -1.77 12.27
CA THR A 167 -23.55 -2.22 10.87
C THR A 167 -24.77 -3.06 10.49
N ASP A 168 -25.01 -4.13 11.24
CA ASP A 168 -26.15 -5.03 11.04
C ASP A 168 -27.49 -4.30 11.19
N GLY A 169 -27.64 -3.53 12.27
CA GLY A 169 -28.87 -2.84 12.62
C GLY A 169 -29.26 -1.78 11.60
N LEU A 170 -28.34 -0.89 11.22
CA LEU A 170 -28.62 0.18 10.26
C LEU A 170 -28.82 -0.36 8.84
N GLY A 171 -28.03 -1.37 8.44
CA GLY A 171 -28.14 -1.98 7.10
C GLY A 171 -29.49 -2.68 6.92
N LEU A 172 -29.89 -3.47 7.91
CA LEU A 172 -31.16 -4.18 7.90
C LEU A 172 -32.35 -3.22 8.02
N LEU A 173 -32.23 -2.18 8.87
CA LEU A 173 -33.24 -1.14 9.05
C LEU A 173 -33.49 -0.40 7.73
N GLY A 174 -32.45 0.08 7.07
CA GLY A 174 -32.57 0.85 5.83
C GLY A 174 -33.20 0.04 4.70
N GLY A 175 -32.68 -1.16 4.43
CA GLY A 175 -33.22 -2.05 3.40
C GLY A 175 -34.69 -2.43 3.66
N THR A 176 -35.01 -2.78 4.90
CA THR A 176 -36.38 -3.18 5.27
C THR A 176 -37.36 -2.00 5.25
N ALA A 177 -36.94 -0.83 5.73
CA ALA A 177 -37.77 0.37 5.72
C ALA A 177 -38.11 0.83 4.29
N ILE A 178 -37.12 0.84 3.38
CA ILE A 178 -37.37 1.14 1.96
C ILE A 178 -38.35 0.12 1.38
N PHE A 179 -38.16 -1.18 1.66
CA PHE A 179 -39.06 -2.22 1.19
C PHE A 179 -40.49 -2.05 1.70
N ILE A 180 -40.69 -1.69 2.98
CA ILE A 180 -42.03 -1.45 3.54
C ILE A 180 -42.73 -0.27 2.83
N VAL A 181 -42.00 0.80 2.52
CA VAL A 181 -42.56 2.00 1.87
C VAL A 181 -42.87 1.73 0.39
N PHE A 182 -41.87 1.26 -0.37
CA PHE A 182 -41.93 1.14 -1.83
C PHE A 182 -42.44 -0.23 -2.32
N GLY A 183 -42.42 -1.28 -1.49
CA GLY A 183 -42.91 -2.61 -1.85
C GLY A 183 -42.20 -3.18 -3.09
N VAL A 184 -42.97 -3.62 -4.08
CA VAL A 184 -42.44 -4.09 -5.38
C VAL A 184 -41.65 -3.02 -6.15
N ALA A 185 -41.82 -1.72 -5.85
CA ALA A 185 -41.03 -0.64 -6.43
C ALA A 185 -39.72 -0.36 -5.65
N ALA A 186 -39.40 -1.16 -4.63
CA ALA A 186 -38.23 -0.93 -3.78
C ALA A 186 -36.89 -0.91 -4.53
N PRO A 187 -36.62 -1.74 -5.55
CA PRO A 187 -35.39 -1.67 -6.34
C PRO A 187 -35.01 -0.26 -6.81
N ASP A 188 -35.99 0.51 -7.27
CA ASP A 188 -35.75 1.86 -7.80
C ASP A 188 -35.17 2.82 -6.76
N ALA A 189 -35.53 2.65 -5.49
CA ALA A 189 -35.02 3.42 -4.37
C ALA A 189 -33.78 2.78 -3.72
N LEU A 190 -33.73 1.44 -3.63
CA LEU A 190 -32.64 0.67 -3.02
C LEU A 190 -31.29 0.87 -3.72
N LEU A 191 -31.29 1.10 -5.04
CA LEU A 191 -30.07 1.48 -5.76
C LEU A 191 -29.46 2.78 -5.21
N GLY A 192 -30.32 3.73 -4.80
CA GLY A 192 -29.89 4.95 -4.12
C GLY A 192 -29.20 4.63 -2.80
N PHE A 193 -29.85 3.83 -1.94
CA PHE A 193 -29.31 3.34 -0.66
C PHE A 193 -27.90 2.79 -0.86
N GLY A 194 -27.78 1.70 -1.63
CA GLY A 194 -26.49 1.02 -1.83
C GLY A 194 -25.40 1.93 -2.39
N PHE A 195 -25.75 2.83 -3.32
CA PHE A 195 -24.79 3.78 -3.88
C PHE A 195 -24.31 4.80 -2.85
N GLY A 196 -25.20 5.29 -1.98
CA GLY A 196 -24.85 6.21 -0.89
C GLY A 196 -23.89 5.59 0.10
N GLY A 197 -24.19 4.37 0.57
CA GLY A 197 -23.32 3.65 1.52
C GLY A 197 -21.95 3.34 0.93
N THR A 198 -21.92 2.81 -0.30
CA THR A 198 -20.68 2.41 -0.98
C THR A 198 -19.78 3.60 -1.31
N LEU A 199 -20.37 4.71 -1.78
CA LEU A 199 -19.59 5.91 -2.07
C LEU A 199 -18.91 6.42 -0.81
N LEU A 200 -19.65 6.54 0.30
CA LEU A 200 -19.07 7.06 1.53
C LEU A 200 -18.00 6.13 2.10
N ALA A 201 -18.21 4.82 2.02
CA ALA A 201 -17.21 3.84 2.42
C ALA A 201 -15.91 3.94 1.62
N LEU A 202 -15.98 4.21 0.31
CA LEU A 202 -14.79 4.50 -0.50
C LEU A 202 -13.98 5.67 0.08
N PHE A 203 -14.65 6.77 0.44
CA PHE A 203 -13.99 7.93 1.05
C PHE A 203 -13.42 7.61 2.44
N MET A 204 -14.13 6.86 3.27
CA MET A 204 -13.66 6.51 4.60
C MET A 204 -12.47 5.56 4.53
N ARG A 205 -12.51 4.56 3.66
CA ARG A 205 -11.45 3.55 3.50
C ARG A 205 -10.18 4.15 2.91
N VAL A 206 -10.30 4.89 1.82
CA VAL A 206 -9.13 5.51 1.16
C VAL A 206 -8.57 6.63 2.03
N GLY A 207 -9.43 7.51 2.56
CA GLY A 207 -8.99 8.66 3.34
C GLY A 207 -8.35 8.23 4.65
N GLY A 208 -8.98 7.28 5.33
CA GLY A 208 -8.44 6.69 6.55
C GLY A 208 -7.14 5.95 6.28
N GLY A 209 -7.07 5.11 5.24
CA GLY A 209 -5.86 4.38 4.85
C GLY A 209 -4.67 5.30 4.59
N ILE A 210 -4.86 6.37 3.80
CA ILE A 210 -3.79 7.37 3.55
C ILE A 210 -3.37 8.04 4.85
N PHE A 211 -4.31 8.39 5.72
CA PHE A 211 -4.01 9.01 7.00
C PHE A 211 -3.18 8.08 7.90
N THR A 212 -3.64 6.84 8.14
CA THR A 212 -2.98 5.91 9.06
C THR A 212 -1.60 5.53 8.54
N LYS A 213 -1.49 5.11 7.28
CA LYS A 213 -0.21 4.59 6.77
C LYS A 213 0.82 5.68 6.53
N ALA A 214 0.40 6.93 6.32
CA ALA A 214 1.33 8.06 6.33
C ALA A 214 1.93 8.30 7.72
N ALA A 215 1.11 8.17 8.77
CA ALA A 215 1.56 8.32 10.14
C ALA A 215 2.44 7.14 10.58
N ASP A 216 1.98 5.92 10.36
CA ASP A 216 2.64 4.65 10.69
C ASP A 216 4.05 4.58 10.06
N VAL A 217 4.14 4.67 8.72
CA VAL A 217 5.44 4.64 8.01
C VAL A 217 6.36 5.78 8.48
N GLY A 218 5.80 6.96 8.73
CA GLY A 218 6.58 8.10 9.22
C GLY A 218 7.09 7.92 10.66
N ALA A 219 6.26 7.35 11.53
CA ALA A 219 6.59 7.06 12.92
C ALA A 219 7.66 5.96 13.00
N ASP A 220 7.47 4.88 12.25
CA ASP A 220 8.32 3.69 12.28
C ASP A 220 9.70 3.92 11.65
N LEU A 221 9.77 4.58 10.49
CA LEU A 221 11.06 4.83 9.84
C LEU A 221 11.93 5.76 10.70
N VAL A 222 11.40 6.89 11.16
CA VAL A 222 12.20 7.84 11.93
C VAL A 222 12.42 7.35 13.36
N GLY A 223 11.41 6.73 13.97
CA GLY A 223 11.49 6.19 15.33
C GLY A 223 12.40 4.97 15.43
N LYS A 224 12.00 3.86 14.79
CA LYS A 224 12.65 2.55 14.95
C LYS A 224 13.98 2.45 14.18
N VAL A 225 14.02 2.96 12.94
CA VAL A 225 15.19 2.78 12.05
C VAL A 225 16.24 3.88 12.24
N GLU A 226 15.83 5.15 12.30
CA GLU A 226 16.77 6.28 12.41
C GLU A 226 17.18 6.59 13.86
N ALA A 227 16.21 6.72 14.76
CA ALA A 227 16.45 7.13 16.14
C ALA A 227 16.66 5.97 17.12
N GLY A 228 16.26 4.75 16.74
CA GLY A 228 16.34 3.56 17.59
C GLY A 228 15.48 3.64 18.86
N VAL A 229 14.40 4.43 18.84
CA VAL A 229 13.43 4.47 19.94
C VAL A 229 12.43 3.32 19.83
N PRO A 230 11.81 2.88 20.94
CA PRO A 230 10.74 1.89 20.91
C PRO A 230 9.57 2.27 19.99
N GLU A 231 8.80 1.26 19.60
CA GLU A 231 7.47 1.41 19.02
C GLU A 231 6.57 2.18 19.99
N ASP A 232 5.71 3.06 19.48
CA ASP A 232 4.79 3.89 20.29
C ASP A 232 5.45 4.77 21.37
N ASP A 233 6.70 5.17 21.17
CA ASP A 233 7.39 6.04 22.12
C ASP A 233 6.75 7.44 22.19
N SER A 234 6.46 7.91 23.41
CA SER A 234 5.79 9.18 23.67
C SER A 234 6.55 10.41 23.15
N ARG A 235 7.86 10.29 22.87
CA ARG A 235 8.69 11.35 22.27
C ARG A 235 8.42 11.53 20.78
N ASN A 236 7.86 10.53 20.10
CA ASN A 236 7.59 10.59 18.67
C ASN A 236 6.23 11.25 18.39
N ALA A 237 6.27 12.42 17.73
CA ALA A 237 5.09 13.20 17.40
C ALA A 237 4.10 12.47 16.49
N ALA A 238 4.56 11.51 15.68
CA ALA A 238 3.72 10.77 14.77
C ALA A 238 2.93 9.64 15.44
N VAL A 239 3.30 9.20 16.66
CA VAL A 239 2.62 8.09 17.36
C VAL A 239 1.15 8.42 17.64
N ILE A 240 0.82 9.65 18.05
CA ILE A 240 -0.59 10.04 18.21
C ILE A 240 -1.31 10.05 16.86
N ALA A 241 -0.65 10.45 15.77
CA ALA A 241 -1.26 10.38 14.45
C ALA A 241 -1.47 8.94 14.00
N ASP A 242 -0.57 8.03 14.36
CA ASP A 242 -0.67 6.60 14.06
C ASP A 242 -1.85 5.97 14.79
N LEU A 243 -1.92 6.16 16.11
CA LEU A 243 -3.04 5.66 16.92
C LEU A 243 -4.38 6.27 16.53
N VAL A 244 -4.41 7.55 16.14
CA VAL A 244 -5.61 8.16 15.53
C VAL A 244 -5.93 7.42 14.23
N GLY A 245 -4.92 7.13 13.42
CA GLY A 245 -5.00 6.41 12.17
C GLY A 245 -5.65 5.04 12.30
N ASP A 246 -5.29 4.22 13.28
CA ASP A 246 -5.92 2.91 13.50
C ASP A 246 -7.43 3.03 13.70
N ASN A 247 -7.86 4.07 14.43
CA ASN A 247 -9.28 4.31 14.63
C ASN A 247 -9.96 4.82 13.34
N VAL A 248 -9.29 5.69 12.58
CA VAL A 248 -9.86 6.29 11.36
C VAL A 248 -9.92 5.28 10.20
N GLY A 249 -8.81 4.60 9.93
CA GLY A 249 -8.66 3.70 8.79
C GLY A 249 -9.14 2.29 9.10
N ASP A 250 -8.56 1.67 10.12
CA ASP A 250 -8.77 0.27 10.42
C ASP A 250 -10.08 0.01 11.15
N CYS A 251 -10.59 0.94 11.94
CA CYS A 251 -11.92 0.82 12.55
C CYS A 251 -13.02 1.47 11.71
N ALA A 252 -12.99 2.80 11.51
CA ALA A 252 -14.09 3.51 10.85
C ALA A 252 -14.23 3.12 9.36
N GLY A 253 -13.11 3.11 8.64
CA GLY A 253 -13.08 2.77 7.22
C GLY A 253 -13.48 1.33 6.94
N MET A 254 -13.05 0.38 7.75
CA MET A 254 -13.39 -1.03 7.58
C MET A 254 -14.84 -1.36 7.99
N ALA A 255 -15.32 -0.76 9.09
CA ALA A 255 -16.72 -0.89 9.47
C ALA A 255 -17.65 -0.33 8.39
N ALA A 256 -17.27 0.79 7.76
CA ALA A 256 -17.94 1.30 6.59
C ALA A 256 -17.94 0.28 5.44
N ASP A 257 -16.76 -0.24 5.04
CA ASP A 257 -16.58 -1.23 3.94
C ASP A 257 -17.51 -2.46 4.10
N ILE A 258 -17.60 -2.98 5.33
CA ILE A 258 -18.46 -4.11 5.64
C ILE A 258 -19.93 -3.69 5.66
N PHE A 259 -20.26 -2.49 6.13
CA PHE A 259 -21.62 -1.95 6.08
C PHE A 259 -22.14 -1.85 4.64
N GLU A 260 -21.39 -1.27 3.69
CA GLU A 260 -21.93 -1.28 2.33
C GLU A 260 -22.00 -2.69 1.75
N SER A 261 -21.08 -3.60 2.11
CA SER A 261 -21.13 -4.99 1.62
C SER A 261 -22.42 -5.67 2.10
N TYR A 262 -22.80 -5.43 3.35
CA TYR A 262 -24.04 -5.90 3.95
C TYR A 262 -25.27 -5.32 3.26
N GLU A 263 -25.28 -4.01 3.03
CA GLU A 263 -26.35 -3.28 2.36
C GLU A 263 -26.51 -3.70 0.88
N VAL A 264 -25.43 -3.69 0.11
CA VAL A 264 -25.43 -3.96 -1.34
C VAL A 264 -25.89 -5.38 -1.65
N THR A 265 -25.53 -6.34 -0.82
CA THR A 265 -26.04 -7.71 -0.97
C THR A 265 -27.53 -7.83 -0.63
N ILE A 266 -28.06 -7.04 0.30
CA ILE A 266 -29.52 -6.91 0.50
C ILE A 266 -30.16 -6.28 -0.74
N VAL A 267 -29.60 -5.18 -1.26
CA VAL A 267 -30.10 -4.54 -2.49
C VAL A 267 -30.15 -5.54 -3.64
N SER A 268 -29.05 -6.24 -3.92
CA SER A 268 -29.00 -7.26 -4.97
C SER A 268 -29.97 -8.43 -4.70
N GLY A 269 -30.03 -8.92 -3.47
CA GLY A 269 -30.94 -10.00 -3.07
C GLY A 269 -32.40 -9.63 -3.24
N LEU A 270 -32.78 -8.38 -2.98
CA LEU A 270 -34.14 -7.88 -3.17
C LEU A 270 -34.47 -7.63 -4.65
N ILE A 271 -33.52 -7.12 -5.45
CA ILE A 271 -33.70 -6.95 -6.91
C ILE A 271 -33.93 -8.32 -7.57
N LEU A 272 -33.05 -9.29 -7.31
CA LEU A 272 -33.18 -10.63 -7.86
C LEU A 272 -34.38 -11.38 -7.25
N GLY A 273 -34.68 -11.16 -5.97
CA GLY A 273 -35.87 -11.69 -5.32
C GLY A 273 -37.17 -11.17 -5.94
N LEU A 274 -37.21 -9.91 -6.37
CA LEU A 274 -38.34 -9.35 -7.10
C LEU A 274 -38.45 -9.97 -8.50
N ALA A 275 -37.34 -10.12 -9.21
CA ALA A 275 -37.33 -10.80 -10.51
C ALA A 275 -37.87 -12.24 -10.38
N MET A 276 -37.48 -12.94 -9.32
CA MET A 276 -38.03 -14.27 -8.98
C MET A 276 -39.52 -14.21 -8.66
N ALA A 277 -39.97 -13.27 -7.83
CA ALA A 277 -41.37 -13.11 -7.48
C ALA A 277 -42.25 -12.75 -8.68
N SER A 278 -41.73 -12.00 -9.66
CA SER A 278 -42.44 -11.71 -10.91
C SER A 278 -42.64 -12.96 -11.78
N LEU A 279 -41.73 -13.93 -11.69
CA LEU A 279 -41.79 -15.20 -12.44
C LEU A 279 -42.62 -16.27 -11.73
N THR A 280 -42.50 -16.38 -10.40
CA THR A 280 -43.14 -17.42 -9.59
C THR A 280 -44.46 -16.97 -8.97
N HIS A 281 -44.72 -15.66 -8.93
CA HIS A 281 -45.82 -15.02 -8.20
C HIS A 281 -45.80 -15.23 -6.67
N GLU A 282 -44.63 -15.57 -6.10
CA GLU A 282 -44.47 -15.81 -4.67
C GLU A 282 -43.58 -14.74 -4.01
N LEU A 283 -44.06 -14.10 -2.94
CA LEU A 283 -43.29 -13.07 -2.22
C LEU A 283 -42.16 -13.62 -1.36
N LYS A 284 -42.15 -14.94 -1.12
CA LYS A 284 -41.14 -15.61 -0.29
C LYS A 284 -39.70 -15.37 -0.76
N TRP A 285 -39.49 -15.21 -2.06
CA TRP A 285 -38.19 -14.90 -2.69
C TRP A 285 -37.65 -13.51 -2.32
N ILE A 286 -38.50 -12.59 -1.91
CA ILE A 286 -38.09 -11.24 -1.47
C ILE A 286 -37.87 -11.21 0.04
N ILE A 287 -38.71 -11.90 0.81
CA ILE A 287 -38.71 -11.85 2.27
C ILE A 287 -37.62 -12.76 2.86
N PHE A 288 -37.32 -13.88 2.22
CA PHE A 288 -36.30 -14.84 2.67
C PHE A 288 -34.93 -14.19 2.95
N PRO A 289 -34.31 -13.41 2.05
CA PRO A 289 -33.02 -12.79 2.34
C PRO A 289 -33.08 -11.84 3.55
N LEU A 290 -34.18 -11.12 3.76
CA LEU A 290 -34.36 -10.26 4.93
C LEU A 290 -34.44 -11.05 6.25
N LEU A 291 -35.12 -12.20 6.25
CA LEU A 291 -35.19 -13.10 7.41
C LEU A 291 -33.83 -13.72 7.71
N VAL A 292 -33.09 -14.13 6.68
CA VAL A 292 -31.74 -14.67 6.82
C VAL A 292 -30.83 -13.65 7.50
N ARG A 293 -30.92 -12.38 7.11
CA ARG A 293 -30.20 -11.27 7.76
C ARG A 293 -30.62 -11.05 9.20
N GLY A 294 -31.91 -11.05 9.50
CA GLY A 294 -32.43 -10.91 10.86
C GLY A 294 -31.93 -12.01 11.80
N ILE A 295 -31.89 -13.26 11.34
CA ILE A 295 -31.32 -14.38 12.10
C ILE A 295 -29.82 -14.14 12.39
N GLY A 296 -29.06 -13.61 11.42
CA GLY A 296 -27.65 -13.26 11.59
C GLY A 296 -27.40 -12.27 12.75
N VAL A 297 -28.28 -11.27 12.90
CA VAL A 297 -28.23 -10.33 14.03
C VAL A 297 -28.40 -11.08 15.35
N LEU A 298 -29.43 -11.92 15.45
CA LEU A 298 -29.70 -12.70 16.67
C LEU A 298 -28.56 -13.67 17.00
N SER A 299 -28.01 -14.35 16.01
CA SER A 299 -26.88 -15.27 16.21
C SER A 299 -25.61 -14.55 16.63
N SER A 300 -25.38 -13.32 16.14
CA SER A 300 -24.22 -12.50 16.52
C SER A 300 -24.32 -12.02 17.98
N ILE A 301 -25.54 -11.65 18.41
CA ILE A 301 -25.81 -11.30 19.82
C ILE A 301 -25.49 -12.49 20.73
N ILE A 302 -25.96 -13.69 20.38
CA ILE A 302 -25.70 -14.91 21.17
C ILE A 302 -24.21 -15.25 21.18
N GLY A 303 -23.55 -15.23 20.02
CA GLY A 303 -22.12 -15.50 19.89
C GLY A 303 -21.25 -14.57 20.73
N THR A 304 -21.66 -13.30 20.88
CA THR A 304 -20.94 -12.32 21.71
C THR A 304 -20.83 -12.74 23.18
N TYR A 305 -21.85 -13.41 23.72
CA TYR A 305 -21.82 -13.89 25.11
C TYR A 305 -21.04 -15.19 25.30
N VAL A 306 -20.77 -15.92 24.23
CA VAL A 306 -19.94 -17.14 24.23
C VAL A 306 -18.45 -16.80 24.28
N VAL A 307 -18.06 -15.60 23.84
CA VAL A 307 -16.67 -15.13 23.92
C VAL A 307 -16.30 -14.81 25.37
N THR A 308 -15.75 -15.81 26.06
CA THR A 308 -15.26 -15.70 27.44
C THR A 308 -13.78 -16.09 27.50
N GLY A 309 -12.98 -15.35 28.27
CA GLY A 309 -11.58 -15.69 28.49
C GLY A 309 -11.43 -16.71 29.61
N GLU A 310 -11.05 -17.95 29.30
CA GLU A 310 -10.56 -18.90 30.32
C GLU A 310 -9.05 -18.73 30.52
N SER A 311 -8.62 -18.56 31.77
CA SER A 311 -7.20 -18.63 32.15
C SER A 311 -6.84 -20.08 32.49
N LYS A 312 -6.55 -20.91 31.48
CA LYS A 312 -5.94 -22.23 31.69
C LYS A 312 -4.50 -22.23 31.16
N GLY A 313 -3.53 -21.99 32.05
CA GLY A 313 -2.09 -22.18 31.77
C GLY A 313 -1.33 -20.93 31.32
N ARG A 314 -0.16 -21.13 30.68
CA ARG A 314 0.86 -20.12 30.33
C ARG A 314 0.61 -19.40 28.98
N ARG A 315 -0.41 -19.78 28.22
CA ARG A 315 -0.83 -19.13 26.96
C ARG A 315 -2.36 -19.00 26.97
N THR A 316 -2.85 -17.77 27.00
CA THR A 316 -4.27 -17.45 26.92
C THR A 316 -4.66 -17.25 25.45
N ASN A 317 -5.53 -18.11 24.91
CA ASN A 317 -5.89 -18.08 23.50
C ASN A 317 -7.13 -17.19 23.25
N ALA A 318 -6.96 -15.86 23.19
CA ALA A 318 -8.04 -14.94 22.80
C ALA A 318 -8.66 -15.33 21.44
N MET A 319 -7.84 -15.72 20.47
CA MET A 319 -8.29 -16.19 19.15
C MET A 319 -9.23 -17.40 19.26
N SER A 320 -8.94 -18.35 20.16
CA SER A 320 -9.80 -19.52 20.36
C SER A 320 -11.16 -19.14 20.94
N ALA A 321 -11.22 -18.16 21.86
CA ALA A 321 -12.48 -17.69 22.43
C ALA A 321 -13.33 -16.95 21.37
N ILE A 322 -12.69 -16.10 20.57
CA ILE A 322 -13.31 -15.39 19.45
C ILE A 322 -13.87 -16.38 18.42
N ASN A 323 -13.06 -17.35 17.99
CA ASN A 323 -13.47 -18.37 17.03
C ASN A 323 -14.63 -19.23 17.56
N HIS A 324 -14.64 -19.55 18.85
CA HIS A 324 -15.76 -20.29 19.44
C HIS A 324 -17.07 -19.50 19.35
N GLY A 325 -17.04 -18.19 19.61
CA GLY A 325 -18.20 -17.31 19.39
C GLY A 325 -18.64 -17.29 17.92
N PHE A 326 -17.69 -17.12 16.99
CA PHE A 326 -17.95 -17.11 15.55
C PHE A 326 -18.57 -18.42 15.03
N TYR A 327 -17.97 -19.57 15.35
CA TYR A 327 -18.49 -20.88 14.93
C TYR A 327 -19.84 -21.22 15.57
N THR A 328 -20.09 -20.77 16.80
CA THR A 328 -21.40 -20.91 17.43
C THR A 328 -22.47 -20.11 16.68
N SER A 329 -22.18 -18.85 16.32
CA SER A 329 -23.07 -18.03 15.50
C SER A 329 -23.34 -18.66 14.13
N ALA A 330 -22.32 -19.25 13.50
CA ALA A 330 -22.45 -19.97 12.23
C ALA A 330 -23.36 -21.19 12.34
N GLY A 331 -23.12 -22.06 13.34
CA GLY A 331 -23.93 -23.26 13.57
C GLY A 331 -25.40 -22.93 13.87
N LEU A 332 -25.64 -21.92 14.71
CA LEU A 332 -26.99 -21.47 15.03
C LEU A 332 -27.71 -20.91 13.79
N SER A 333 -27.00 -20.15 12.95
CA SER A 333 -27.54 -19.61 11.70
C SER A 333 -27.94 -20.72 10.74
N ILE A 334 -27.06 -21.71 10.49
CA ILE A 334 -27.36 -22.87 9.62
C ILE A 334 -28.62 -23.60 10.12
N PHE A 335 -28.70 -23.86 11.43
CA PHE A 335 -29.86 -24.53 12.00
C PHE A 335 -31.16 -23.72 11.83
N ALA A 336 -31.12 -22.41 12.09
CA ALA A 336 -32.28 -21.55 11.90
C ALA A 336 -32.70 -21.45 10.41
N PHE A 337 -31.74 -21.44 9.48
CA PHE A 337 -32.02 -21.45 8.04
C PHE A 337 -32.60 -22.76 7.56
N PHE A 338 -32.17 -23.89 8.12
CA PHE A 338 -32.79 -25.19 7.88
C PHE A 338 -34.29 -25.14 8.23
N LEU A 339 -34.65 -24.60 9.40
CA LEU A 339 -36.04 -24.43 9.80
C LEU A 339 -36.80 -23.50 8.85
N LEU A 340 -36.20 -22.36 8.49
CA LEU A 340 -36.83 -21.40 7.58
C LEU A 340 -37.08 -22.00 6.19
N ALA A 341 -36.13 -22.77 5.66
CA ALA A 341 -36.27 -23.38 4.36
C ALA A 341 -37.30 -24.51 4.35
N HIS A 342 -37.34 -25.31 5.41
CA HIS A 342 -38.29 -26.41 5.54
C HIS A 342 -39.73 -25.93 5.74
N PHE A 343 -39.94 -24.98 6.66
CA PHE A 343 -41.29 -24.58 7.10
C PHE A 343 -41.88 -23.39 6.31
N TYR A 344 -41.06 -22.54 5.68
CA TYR A 344 -41.54 -21.36 4.97
C TYR A 344 -41.24 -21.39 3.47
N MET A 345 -39.98 -21.59 3.07
CA MET A 345 -39.65 -21.60 1.63
C MET A 345 -40.23 -22.82 0.91
N HIS A 346 -40.30 -23.96 1.61
CA HIS A 346 -40.55 -25.29 1.04
C HIS A 346 -39.61 -25.60 -0.15
N GLU A 347 -38.39 -25.05 -0.10
CA GLU A 347 -37.39 -25.12 -1.16
C GLU A 347 -36.00 -25.19 -0.52
N TRP A 348 -35.30 -26.29 -0.79
CA TRP A 348 -34.00 -26.59 -0.18
C TRP A 348 -32.86 -25.86 -0.86
N ARG A 349 -33.01 -25.47 -2.14
CA ARG A 349 -31.97 -24.75 -2.89
C ARG A 349 -31.57 -23.43 -2.23
N ALA A 350 -32.54 -22.72 -1.67
CA ALA A 350 -32.29 -21.47 -0.95
C ALA A 350 -31.45 -21.71 0.33
N PHE A 351 -31.77 -22.76 1.10
CA PHE A 351 -30.97 -23.17 2.26
C PHE A 351 -29.55 -23.53 1.87
N LEU A 352 -29.39 -24.42 0.88
CA LEU A 352 -28.08 -24.86 0.42
C LEU A 352 -27.21 -23.68 -0.02
N SER A 353 -27.79 -22.70 -0.71
CA SER A 353 -27.07 -21.52 -1.17
C SER A 353 -26.59 -20.63 -0.02
N VAL A 354 -27.46 -20.36 0.97
CA VAL A 354 -27.07 -19.59 2.16
C VAL A 354 -26.01 -20.34 2.99
N SER A 355 -26.14 -21.66 3.15
CA SER A 355 -25.16 -22.49 3.84
C SER A 355 -23.81 -22.51 3.12
N VAL A 356 -23.79 -22.58 1.79
CA VAL A 356 -22.56 -22.43 0.99
C VAL A 356 -21.93 -21.05 1.21
N GLY A 357 -22.73 -20.00 1.36
CA GLY A 357 -22.27 -18.67 1.73
C GLY A 357 -21.54 -18.63 3.08
N ILE A 358 -22.14 -19.22 4.12
CA ILE A 358 -21.50 -19.32 5.45
C ILE A 358 -20.19 -20.12 5.36
N LEU A 359 -20.20 -21.23 4.61
CA LEU A 359 -19.00 -22.03 4.38
C LEU A 359 -17.92 -21.23 3.65
N LEU A 360 -18.29 -20.41 2.67
CA LEU A 360 -17.36 -19.51 1.97
C LEU A 360 -16.67 -18.56 2.96
N ALA A 361 -17.39 -17.96 3.90
CA ALA A 361 -16.79 -17.09 4.92
C ALA A 361 -15.73 -17.84 5.74
N ILE A 362 -16.06 -19.06 6.20
CA ILE A 362 -15.15 -19.91 6.99
C ILE A 362 -13.92 -20.33 6.18
N VAL A 363 -14.10 -20.71 4.91
CA VAL A 363 -12.99 -21.15 4.07
C VAL A 363 -12.07 -19.98 3.73
N LEU A 364 -12.60 -18.79 3.43
CA LEU A 364 -11.79 -17.60 3.17
C LEU A 364 -10.99 -17.19 4.40
N ASP A 365 -11.58 -17.29 5.59
CA ASP A 365 -10.88 -17.08 6.87
C ASP A 365 -9.68 -18.04 7.00
N GLU A 366 -9.92 -19.35 6.94
CA GLU A 366 -8.84 -20.34 7.14
C GLU A 366 -7.75 -20.27 6.04
N VAL A 367 -8.12 -19.96 4.79
CA VAL A 367 -7.14 -19.72 3.71
C VAL A 367 -6.31 -18.47 4.01
N THR A 368 -6.93 -17.35 4.39
CA THR A 368 -6.21 -16.11 4.71
C THR A 368 -5.27 -16.33 5.89
N LYS A 369 -5.77 -16.94 6.95
CA LYS A 369 -5.02 -17.31 8.16
C LYS A 369 -3.82 -18.20 7.86
N TYR A 370 -3.94 -19.19 6.96
CA TYR A 370 -2.79 -20.03 6.56
C TYR A 370 -1.63 -19.19 5.98
N PHE A 371 -1.95 -18.15 5.21
CA PHE A 371 -0.94 -17.30 4.56
C PHE A 371 -0.39 -16.19 5.45
N THR A 372 -1.16 -15.72 6.44
CA THR A 372 -0.78 -14.56 7.25
C THR A 372 -0.41 -14.90 8.69
N HIS A 373 -0.91 -15.97 9.30
CA HIS A 373 -0.70 -16.24 10.72
C HIS A 373 0.70 -16.80 11.02
N THR A 374 1.27 -16.38 12.16
CA THR A 374 2.66 -16.62 12.58
C THR A 374 3.01 -18.10 12.78
N GLU A 375 2.01 -18.95 13.02
CA GLU A 375 2.22 -20.39 13.21
C GLU A 375 2.45 -21.18 11.91
N TYR A 376 2.07 -20.64 10.76
CA TYR A 376 2.12 -21.38 9.50
C TYR A 376 3.42 -21.16 8.72
N LYS A 377 3.67 -22.08 7.78
CA LYS A 377 4.89 -22.12 6.97
C LYS A 377 5.12 -20.87 6.12
N PRO A 378 4.11 -20.23 5.48
CA PRO A 378 4.35 -19.06 4.63
C PRO A 378 5.07 -17.93 5.36
N VAL A 379 4.54 -17.49 6.50
CA VAL A 379 5.11 -16.40 7.31
C VAL A 379 6.47 -16.78 7.90
N LYS A 380 6.62 -18.00 8.44
CA LYS A 380 7.92 -18.50 8.92
C LYS A 380 8.99 -18.48 7.84
N THR A 381 8.61 -18.75 6.58
CA THR A 381 9.55 -18.72 5.46
C THR A 381 9.94 -17.29 5.08
N ILE A 382 9.00 -16.33 5.15
CA ILE A 382 9.28 -14.90 4.97
C ILE A 382 10.25 -14.43 6.06
N ALA A 383 9.94 -14.70 7.33
CA ALA A 383 10.81 -14.37 8.46
C ALA A 383 12.21 -14.98 8.31
N SER A 384 12.32 -16.24 7.88
CA SER A 384 13.59 -16.90 7.59
C SER A 384 14.43 -16.19 6.51
N SER A 385 13.75 -15.58 5.53
CA SER A 385 14.37 -14.86 4.41
C SER A 385 14.92 -13.47 4.82
N SER A 386 14.55 -12.94 5.99
CA SER A 386 15.14 -11.73 6.55
C SER A 386 16.65 -11.87 6.80
N ARG A 387 17.13 -13.09 7.06
CA ARG A 387 18.55 -13.40 7.32
C ARG A 387 19.47 -13.08 6.14
N THR A 388 18.93 -13.05 4.93
CA THR A 388 19.64 -12.71 3.70
C THR A 388 19.37 -11.27 3.24
N GLY A 389 18.56 -10.50 3.99
CA GLY A 389 18.28 -9.08 3.77
C GLY A 389 16.86 -8.79 3.28
N ALA A 390 16.54 -7.51 3.14
CA ALA A 390 15.21 -7.02 2.77
C ALA A 390 14.76 -7.51 1.37
N ALA A 391 15.67 -7.57 0.39
CA ALA A 391 15.34 -7.97 -0.97
C ALA A 391 14.73 -9.39 -1.03
N THR A 392 15.35 -10.36 -0.34
CA THR A 392 14.84 -11.74 -0.28
C THR A 392 13.54 -11.85 0.51
N LEU A 393 13.39 -11.03 1.56
CA LEU A 393 12.15 -10.96 2.34
C LEU A 393 10.98 -10.42 1.49
N LEU A 394 11.21 -9.36 0.72
CA LEU A 394 10.23 -8.78 -0.19
C LEU A 394 9.85 -9.78 -1.29
N LEU A 395 10.82 -10.37 -1.98
CA LEU A 395 10.54 -11.38 -3.01
C LEU A 395 9.71 -12.54 -2.48
N ARG A 396 9.98 -12.97 -1.23
CA ARG A 396 9.22 -14.07 -0.62
C ARG A 396 7.79 -13.67 -0.28
N GLY A 397 7.56 -12.46 0.25
CA GLY A 397 6.21 -11.98 0.56
C GLY A 397 5.35 -11.72 -0.68
N LEU A 398 5.96 -11.20 -1.76
CA LEU A 398 5.30 -11.03 -3.06
C LEU A 398 4.85 -12.40 -3.63
N ALA A 399 5.74 -13.40 -3.58
CA ALA A 399 5.41 -14.75 -4.03
C ALA A 399 4.24 -15.37 -3.24
N VAL A 400 4.22 -15.17 -1.92
CA VAL A 400 3.13 -15.64 -1.04
C VAL A 400 1.79 -14.97 -1.38
N GLY A 401 1.77 -13.66 -1.61
CA GLY A 401 0.53 -12.97 -1.99
C GLY A 401 0.01 -13.38 -3.36
N CYS A 402 0.89 -13.59 -4.34
CA CYS A 402 0.50 -14.11 -5.65
C CYS A 402 -0.17 -15.49 -5.53
N GLU A 403 0.42 -16.39 -4.74
CA GLU A 403 -0.13 -17.72 -4.48
C GLU A 403 -1.49 -17.64 -3.77
N ALA A 404 -1.60 -16.83 -2.71
CA ALA A 404 -2.84 -16.67 -1.95
C ALA A 404 -4.00 -16.14 -2.82
N SER A 405 -3.70 -15.22 -3.73
CA SER A 405 -4.68 -14.63 -4.65
C SER A 405 -5.33 -15.69 -5.55
N VAL A 406 -4.54 -16.64 -6.05
CA VAL A 406 -5.03 -17.75 -6.87
C VAL A 406 -5.94 -18.67 -6.03
N TRP A 407 -5.54 -19.03 -4.82
CA TRP A 407 -6.37 -19.89 -3.97
C TRP A 407 -7.70 -19.24 -3.60
N GLN A 408 -7.71 -17.95 -3.24
CA GLN A 408 -8.95 -17.27 -2.89
C GLN A 408 -9.91 -17.13 -4.07
N ILE A 409 -9.43 -16.79 -5.28
CA ILE A 409 -10.31 -16.72 -6.45
C ILE A 409 -10.88 -18.10 -6.83
N LEU A 410 -10.11 -19.18 -6.65
CA LEU A 410 -10.59 -20.55 -6.89
C LEU A 410 -11.68 -20.94 -5.89
N VAL A 411 -11.56 -20.53 -4.62
CA VAL A 411 -12.61 -20.73 -3.61
C VAL A 411 -13.89 -20.00 -4.02
N ILE A 412 -13.79 -18.74 -4.46
CA ILE A 412 -14.95 -17.96 -4.94
C ILE A 412 -15.57 -18.62 -6.18
N ALA A 413 -14.75 -19.08 -7.13
CA ALA A 413 -15.22 -19.79 -8.31
C ALA A 413 -15.94 -21.10 -7.95
N ALA A 414 -15.44 -21.84 -6.96
CA ALA A 414 -16.10 -23.04 -6.43
C ALA A 414 -17.45 -22.70 -5.76
N THR A 415 -17.57 -21.57 -5.08
CA THR A 415 -18.85 -21.09 -4.52
C THR A 415 -19.86 -20.73 -5.60
N ILE A 416 -19.43 -20.02 -6.65
CA ILE A 416 -20.31 -19.71 -7.80
C ILE A 416 -20.72 -21.00 -8.51
N LEU A 417 -19.79 -21.94 -8.71
CA LEU A 417 -20.09 -23.27 -9.25
C LEU A 417 -21.10 -24.03 -8.39
N ALA A 418 -20.98 -23.96 -7.07
CA ALA A 418 -21.96 -24.58 -6.16
C ALA A 418 -23.36 -24.01 -6.38
N ALA A 419 -23.52 -22.69 -6.58
CA ALA A 419 -24.81 -22.10 -6.93
C ALA A 419 -25.33 -22.62 -8.29
N VAL A 420 -24.46 -22.73 -9.30
CA VAL A 420 -24.81 -23.31 -10.61
C VAL A 420 -25.30 -24.76 -10.48
N LEU A 421 -24.64 -25.57 -9.64
CA LEU A 421 -25.01 -26.97 -9.40
C LEU A 421 -26.32 -27.10 -8.61
N ILE A 422 -26.51 -26.28 -7.57
CA ILE A 422 -27.74 -26.27 -6.75
C ILE A 422 -28.97 -25.94 -7.61
N TYR A 423 -28.83 -25.01 -8.55
CA TYR A 423 -29.89 -24.57 -9.46
C TYR A 423 -29.82 -25.22 -10.85
N HIS A 424 -29.16 -26.38 -10.97
CA HIS A 424 -29.05 -27.08 -12.24
C HIS A 424 -30.43 -27.36 -12.86
N GLY A 425 -30.56 -27.10 -14.17
CA GLY A 425 -31.82 -27.24 -14.91
C GLY A 425 -32.83 -26.11 -14.69
N GLN A 426 -32.48 -25.05 -13.95
CA GLN A 426 -33.30 -23.84 -13.81
C GLN A 426 -32.84 -22.72 -14.74
N PRO A 427 -33.71 -21.74 -15.05
CA PRO A 427 -33.32 -20.54 -15.78
C PRO A 427 -32.19 -19.78 -15.07
N VAL A 428 -31.35 -19.09 -15.85
CA VAL A 428 -30.17 -18.34 -15.36
C VAL A 428 -30.49 -17.38 -14.20
N ILE A 429 -31.68 -16.79 -14.17
CA ILE A 429 -32.10 -15.89 -13.07
C ILE A 429 -32.14 -16.60 -11.70
N HIS A 430 -32.48 -17.90 -11.66
CA HIS A 430 -32.47 -18.68 -10.42
C HIS A 430 -31.03 -18.90 -9.92
N VAL A 431 -30.09 -19.09 -10.85
CA VAL A 431 -28.67 -19.21 -10.54
C VAL A 431 -28.15 -17.89 -9.95
N PHE A 432 -28.47 -16.75 -10.56
CA PHE A 432 -28.08 -15.44 -10.02
C PHE A 432 -28.69 -15.17 -8.64
N TYR A 433 -29.96 -15.54 -8.42
CA TYR A 433 -30.56 -15.50 -7.09
C TYR A 433 -29.79 -16.38 -6.10
N GLY A 434 -29.39 -17.60 -6.51
CA GLY A 434 -28.53 -18.49 -5.73
C GLY A 434 -27.20 -17.84 -5.34
N VAL A 435 -26.52 -17.18 -6.28
CA VAL A 435 -25.27 -16.44 -6.01
C VAL A 435 -25.51 -15.26 -5.06
N ALA A 436 -26.62 -14.54 -5.19
CA ALA A 436 -26.99 -13.53 -4.21
C ALA A 436 -27.20 -14.13 -2.81
N MET A 437 -27.82 -15.32 -2.72
CA MET A 437 -28.02 -16.01 -1.45
C MET A 437 -26.73 -16.51 -0.82
N THR A 438 -25.71 -16.91 -1.61
CA THR A 438 -24.38 -17.20 -1.04
C THR A 438 -23.75 -15.93 -0.45
N GLY A 439 -23.94 -14.77 -1.09
CA GLY A 439 -23.51 -13.47 -0.53
C GLY A 439 -24.23 -13.09 0.76
N ILE A 440 -25.55 -13.27 0.81
CA ILE A 440 -26.36 -13.07 2.02
C ILE A 440 -25.89 -14.02 3.14
N GLY A 441 -25.64 -15.29 2.81
CA GLY A 441 -25.12 -16.29 3.76
C GLY A 441 -23.75 -15.94 4.31
N MET A 442 -22.80 -15.58 3.44
CA MET A 442 -21.43 -15.20 3.83
C MET A 442 -21.41 -14.08 4.86
N LEU A 443 -22.27 -13.08 4.68
CA LEU A 443 -22.35 -11.91 5.55
C LEU A 443 -23.37 -12.08 6.68
N THR A 444 -23.92 -13.28 6.90
CA THR A 444 -24.78 -13.53 8.08
C THR A 444 -24.02 -13.30 9.39
N LEU A 445 -22.71 -13.52 9.36
CA LEU A 445 -21.80 -13.36 10.50
C LEU A 445 -21.18 -11.95 10.57
N THR A 446 -21.79 -10.95 9.92
CA THR A 446 -21.25 -9.58 9.88
C THR A 446 -21.05 -8.99 11.27
N GLY A 447 -22.01 -9.14 12.19
CA GLY A 447 -21.83 -8.70 13.57
C GLY A 447 -20.60 -9.27 14.26
N ASN A 448 -20.29 -10.56 14.04
CA ASN A 448 -19.05 -11.18 14.53
C ASN A 448 -17.81 -10.67 13.78
N ASN A 449 -17.85 -10.61 12.45
CA ASN A 449 -16.73 -10.18 11.62
C ASN A 449 -16.29 -8.76 11.95
N VAL A 450 -17.23 -7.82 12.06
CA VAL A 450 -16.93 -6.44 12.44
C VAL A 450 -16.47 -6.34 13.89
N ALA A 451 -16.97 -7.21 14.79
CA ALA A 451 -16.47 -7.25 16.16
C ALA A 451 -15.01 -7.70 16.24
N MET A 452 -14.64 -8.74 15.47
CA MET A 452 -13.26 -9.23 15.35
C MET A 452 -12.35 -8.19 14.70
N ASP A 453 -12.86 -7.49 13.72
CA ASP A 453 -12.13 -6.45 13.00
C ASP A 453 -11.82 -5.26 13.92
N ALA A 454 -12.86 -4.67 14.52
CA ALA A 454 -12.73 -3.55 15.45
C ALA A 454 -11.99 -3.91 16.75
N PHE A 455 -12.02 -5.19 17.15
CA PHE A 455 -11.20 -5.69 18.27
C PHE A 455 -9.70 -5.40 18.04
N GLY A 456 -9.20 -5.53 16.80
CA GLY A 456 -7.80 -5.32 16.47
C GLY A 456 -7.32 -3.91 16.81
N PRO A 457 -7.82 -2.84 16.16
CA PRO A 457 -7.45 -1.45 16.45
C PRO A 457 -7.67 -1.05 17.91
N ILE A 458 -8.67 -1.62 18.59
CA ILE A 458 -8.91 -1.35 20.02
C ILE A 458 -7.79 -1.92 20.89
N ALA A 459 -7.33 -3.14 20.60
CA ALA A 459 -6.23 -3.78 21.30
C ALA A 459 -4.89 -3.10 21.02
N ASP A 460 -4.66 -2.73 19.76
CA ASP A 460 -3.50 -1.99 19.25
C ASP A 460 -3.34 -0.65 19.99
N ASN A 461 -4.39 0.18 19.97
CA ASN A 461 -4.41 1.43 20.71
C ASN A 461 -4.29 1.25 22.23
N ALA A 462 -4.84 0.19 22.79
CA ALA A 462 -4.68 -0.09 24.22
C ALA A 462 -3.21 -0.36 24.54
N ASN A 463 -2.50 -1.10 23.67
CA ASN A 463 -1.08 -1.36 23.78
C ASN A 463 -0.26 -0.06 23.66
N GLY A 464 -0.54 0.79 22.66
CA GLY A 464 0.13 2.09 22.51
C GLY A 464 -0.11 3.04 23.69
N ILE A 465 -1.34 3.12 24.23
CA ILE A 465 -1.63 3.85 25.48
C ILE A 465 -0.81 3.27 26.64
N GLY A 466 -0.70 1.95 26.71
CA GLY A 466 0.07 1.26 27.75
C GLY A 466 1.56 1.54 27.72
N GLU A 467 2.14 1.63 26.52
CA GLU A 467 3.56 1.95 26.32
C GLU A 467 3.85 3.41 26.68
N MET A 468 3.04 4.35 26.17
CA MET A 468 3.18 5.77 26.46
C MET A 468 2.91 6.13 27.93
N ALA A 469 2.03 5.39 28.61
CA ALA A 469 1.76 5.56 30.04
C ALA A 469 2.67 4.71 30.95
N HIS A 470 3.68 4.05 30.40
CA HIS A 470 4.66 3.26 31.13
C HIS A 470 4.06 2.23 32.10
N LEU A 471 3.02 1.52 31.66
CA LEU A 471 2.32 0.53 32.50
C LEU A 471 3.20 -0.68 32.86
N GLU A 472 2.82 -1.39 33.92
CA GLU A 472 3.56 -2.55 34.40
C GLU A 472 3.74 -3.65 33.33
N PRO A 473 4.89 -4.37 33.30
CA PRO A 473 5.17 -5.35 32.26
C PRO A 473 4.12 -6.45 32.10
N SER A 474 3.44 -6.86 33.19
CA SER A 474 2.37 -7.85 33.14
C SER A 474 1.13 -7.34 32.38
N ALA A 475 0.78 -6.05 32.54
CA ALA A 475 -0.32 -5.43 31.82
C ALA A 475 0.05 -5.24 30.34
N ARG A 476 1.29 -4.81 30.06
CA ARG A 476 1.81 -4.70 28.68
C ARG A 476 1.81 -6.03 27.95
N GLN A 477 2.19 -7.13 28.61
CA GLN A 477 2.13 -8.46 27.99
C GLN A 477 0.70 -8.85 27.60
N ILE A 478 -0.30 -8.57 28.46
CA ILE A 478 -1.70 -8.84 28.15
C ILE A 478 -2.15 -8.05 26.90
N MET A 479 -1.75 -6.78 26.79
CA MET A 479 -2.13 -5.95 25.65
C MET A 479 -1.42 -6.39 24.37
N ALA A 480 -0.13 -6.71 24.43
CA ALA A 480 0.62 -7.28 23.31
C ALA A 480 0.03 -8.62 22.84
N ASP A 481 -0.40 -9.49 23.76
CA ASP A 481 -1.07 -10.75 23.41
C ASP A 481 -2.41 -10.51 22.71
N LEU A 482 -3.17 -9.49 23.12
CA LEU A 482 -4.43 -9.10 22.47
C LEU A 482 -4.21 -8.47 21.10
N ASP A 483 -3.20 -7.60 20.98
CA ASP A 483 -2.81 -6.96 19.72
C ASP A 483 -2.34 -7.99 18.68
N ALA A 484 -1.53 -8.98 19.08
CA ALA A 484 -1.12 -10.07 18.20
C ALA A 484 -2.32 -10.86 17.62
N VAL A 485 -3.34 -11.10 18.44
CA VAL A 485 -4.61 -11.68 17.97
C VAL A 485 -5.35 -10.70 17.07
N GLY A 486 -5.35 -9.42 17.41
CA GLY A 486 -5.91 -8.32 16.62
C GLY A 486 -5.35 -8.24 15.20
N ASN A 487 -4.05 -8.36 15.01
CA ASN A 487 -3.42 -8.36 13.69
C ASN A 487 -3.85 -9.55 12.82
N THR A 488 -4.07 -10.70 13.46
CA THR A 488 -4.64 -11.87 12.78
C THR A 488 -6.09 -11.63 12.39
N THR A 489 -6.92 -11.08 13.28
CA THR A 489 -8.32 -10.81 12.98
C THR A 489 -8.48 -9.74 11.91
N LYS A 490 -7.69 -8.65 11.95
CA LYS A 490 -7.60 -7.61 10.90
C LYS A 490 -7.33 -8.23 9.52
N ALA A 491 -6.42 -9.21 9.44
CA ALA A 491 -6.11 -9.87 8.16
C ALA A 491 -7.28 -10.73 7.66
N ILE A 492 -7.88 -11.53 8.55
CA ILE A 492 -9.02 -12.40 8.24
C ILE A 492 -10.20 -11.58 7.72
N THR A 493 -10.56 -10.52 8.42
CA THR A 493 -11.72 -9.68 8.11
C THR A 493 -11.53 -8.95 6.79
N LYS A 494 -10.30 -8.53 6.46
CA LYS A 494 -9.95 -8.02 5.12
C LYS A 494 -10.22 -9.06 4.03
N GLY A 495 -9.79 -10.31 4.23
CA GLY A 495 -10.06 -11.42 3.31
C GLY A 495 -11.57 -11.65 3.10
N VAL A 496 -12.36 -11.59 4.18
CA VAL A 496 -13.82 -11.67 4.12
C VAL A 496 -14.43 -10.49 3.38
N ALA A 497 -13.99 -9.25 3.65
CA ALA A 497 -14.47 -8.06 2.95
C ALA A 497 -14.20 -8.15 1.45
N ILE A 498 -12.99 -8.56 1.07
CA ILE A 498 -12.57 -8.77 -0.32
C ILE A 498 -13.44 -9.83 -1.01
N GLY A 499 -13.59 -11.01 -0.40
CA GLY A 499 -14.45 -12.06 -0.96
C GLY A 499 -15.92 -11.65 -1.07
N SER A 500 -16.42 -10.90 -0.10
CA SER A 500 -17.80 -10.41 -0.10
C SER A 500 -18.05 -9.39 -1.22
N ALA A 501 -17.06 -8.54 -1.53
CA ALA A 501 -17.15 -7.58 -2.60
C ALA A 501 -17.32 -8.27 -3.96
N VAL A 502 -16.62 -9.39 -4.20
CA VAL A 502 -16.77 -10.16 -5.44
C VAL A 502 -18.11 -10.86 -5.54
N ILE A 503 -18.54 -11.54 -4.48
CA ILE A 503 -19.87 -12.19 -4.49
C ILE A 503 -20.96 -11.13 -4.67
N ALA A 504 -20.86 -9.99 -3.99
CA ALA A 504 -21.77 -8.88 -4.17
C ALA A 504 -21.73 -8.35 -5.61
N ALA A 505 -20.54 -8.17 -6.19
CA ALA A 505 -20.38 -7.69 -7.56
C ALA A 505 -20.94 -8.66 -8.60
N VAL A 506 -20.73 -9.98 -8.46
CA VAL A 506 -21.33 -10.99 -9.35
C VAL A 506 -22.86 -11.01 -9.18
N SER A 507 -23.38 -10.80 -7.97
CA SER A 507 -24.82 -10.69 -7.72
C SER A 507 -25.42 -9.43 -8.36
N LEU A 508 -24.73 -8.29 -8.24
CA LEU A 508 -25.05 -7.05 -8.93
C LEU A 508 -24.93 -7.20 -10.45
N PHE A 509 -24.03 -8.05 -10.94
CA PHE A 509 -23.91 -8.37 -12.36
C PHE A 509 -25.15 -9.09 -12.89
N GLY A 510 -25.71 -10.02 -12.11
CA GLY A 510 -27.03 -10.60 -12.39
C GLY A 510 -28.14 -9.55 -12.37
N SER A 511 -28.09 -8.62 -11.42
CA SER A 511 -29.03 -7.48 -11.34
C SER A 511 -28.91 -6.58 -12.56
N TYR A 512 -27.69 -6.36 -13.07
CA TYR A 512 -27.40 -5.55 -14.25
C TYR A 512 -28.01 -6.16 -15.51
N LEU A 513 -27.82 -7.47 -15.71
CA LEU A 513 -28.42 -8.19 -16.84
C LEU A 513 -29.94 -8.13 -16.78
N SER A 514 -30.53 -8.28 -15.59
CA SER A 514 -31.97 -8.18 -15.37
C SER A 514 -32.50 -6.79 -15.70
N ASP A 515 -31.92 -5.75 -15.09
CA ASP A 515 -32.38 -4.36 -15.24
C ASP A 515 -32.23 -3.85 -16.68
N VAL A 516 -31.09 -4.12 -17.34
CA VAL A 516 -30.89 -3.78 -18.76
C VAL A 516 -31.93 -4.46 -19.63
N SER A 517 -32.20 -5.75 -19.38
CA SER A 517 -33.19 -6.50 -20.18
C SER A 517 -34.61 -6.00 -19.97
N SER A 518 -34.98 -5.62 -18.74
CA SER A 518 -36.27 -5.00 -18.44
C SER A 518 -36.43 -3.64 -19.14
N VAL A 519 -35.36 -2.86 -19.23
CA VAL A 519 -35.36 -1.59 -19.98
C VAL A 519 -35.48 -1.85 -21.49
N GLN A 520 -34.74 -2.81 -22.04
CA GLN A 520 -34.81 -3.21 -23.45
C GLN A 520 -36.21 -3.70 -23.84
N GLU A 521 -36.86 -4.49 -22.98
CA GLU A 521 -38.25 -4.93 -23.16
C GLU A 521 -39.22 -3.75 -23.31
N ARG A 522 -39.10 -2.74 -22.43
CA ARG A 522 -39.96 -1.54 -22.46
C ARG A 522 -39.75 -0.70 -23.72
N MET A 523 -38.59 -0.82 -24.36
CA MET A 523 -38.30 -0.19 -25.65
C MET A 523 -38.71 -1.06 -26.85
N GLY A 524 -39.40 -2.18 -26.61
CA GLY A 524 -39.94 -3.04 -27.66
C GLY A 524 -38.90 -3.96 -28.30
N LEU A 525 -37.72 -4.15 -27.68
CA LEU A 525 -36.76 -5.14 -28.17
C LEU A 525 -37.31 -6.56 -27.97
N SER A 526 -37.20 -7.36 -29.03
CA SER A 526 -37.59 -8.77 -29.03
C SER A 526 -36.75 -9.57 -28.03
N GLU A 527 -37.34 -10.59 -27.42
CA GLU A 527 -36.72 -11.39 -26.36
C GLU A 527 -35.35 -11.98 -26.77
N GLY A 528 -35.19 -12.38 -28.03
CA GLY A 528 -33.94 -12.92 -28.56
C GLY A 528 -32.80 -11.89 -28.73
N LEU A 529 -33.09 -10.59 -28.62
CA LEU A 529 -32.11 -9.49 -28.66
C LEU A 529 -31.84 -8.89 -27.28
N ARG A 530 -32.54 -9.36 -26.23
CA ARG A 530 -32.34 -8.87 -24.87
C ARG A 530 -31.07 -9.45 -24.27
N LEU A 531 -30.39 -8.64 -23.46
CA LEU A 531 -29.07 -8.97 -22.91
C LEU A 531 -29.08 -10.25 -22.05
N LEU A 532 -30.17 -10.51 -21.32
CA LEU A 532 -30.35 -11.72 -20.53
C LEU A 532 -30.40 -12.99 -21.40
N SER A 533 -30.91 -12.88 -22.64
CA SER A 533 -31.04 -14.00 -23.60
C SER A 533 -29.77 -14.18 -24.43
N THR A 534 -29.14 -13.08 -24.86
CA THR A 534 -27.95 -13.11 -25.73
C THR A 534 -26.65 -13.38 -24.95
N GLY A 535 -26.62 -12.96 -23.69
CA GLY A 535 -25.44 -12.99 -22.82
C GLY A 535 -24.36 -11.99 -23.24
N ILE A 536 -23.39 -11.77 -22.35
CA ILE A 536 -22.21 -10.95 -22.66
C ILE A 536 -21.15 -11.84 -23.31
N ARG A 537 -20.97 -11.71 -24.63
CA ARG A 537 -20.04 -12.53 -25.40
C ARG A 537 -18.64 -11.93 -25.38
N VAL A 538 -17.74 -12.54 -24.61
CA VAL A 538 -16.34 -12.11 -24.50
C VAL A 538 -15.60 -12.14 -25.86
N SER A 539 -16.05 -12.97 -26.81
CA SER A 539 -15.50 -13.01 -28.17
C SER A 539 -15.88 -11.80 -29.04
N ASN A 540 -16.82 -10.96 -28.61
CA ASN A 540 -17.12 -9.69 -29.29
C ASN A 540 -15.98 -8.68 -29.00
N PRO A 541 -15.36 -8.08 -30.03
CA PRO A 541 -14.27 -7.11 -29.83
C PRO A 541 -14.62 -5.94 -28.92
N MET A 542 -15.84 -5.41 -28.97
CA MET A 542 -16.25 -4.29 -28.12
C MET A 542 -16.32 -4.70 -26.64
N VAL A 543 -16.85 -5.91 -26.38
CA VAL A 543 -16.88 -6.50 -25.04
C VAL A 543 -15.47 -6.77 -24.52
N PHE A 544 -14.60 -7.28 -25.38
CA PHE A 544 -13.21 -7.55 -25.04
C PHE A 544 -12.42 -6.27 -24.75
N ILE A 545 -12.66 -5.18 -25.50
CA ILE A 545 -12.09 -3.86 -25.20
C ILE A 545 -12.55 -3.39 -23.82
N GLY A 546 -13.85 -3.49 -23.54
CA GLY A 546 -14.40 -3.20 -22.21
C GLY A 546 -13.67 -3.98 -21.12
N LEU A 547 -13.53 -5.30 -21.31
CA LEU A 547 -12.82 -6.20 -20.39
C LEU A 547 -11.36 -5.77 -20.13
N LEU A 548 -10.60 -5.42 -21.17
CA LEU A 548 -9.22 -4.96 -21.03
C LEU A 548 -9.13 -3.65 -20.25
N ILE A 549 -9.98 -2.67 -20.58
CA ILE A 549 -10.00 -1.38 -19.87
C ILE A 549 -10.38 -1.59 -18.40
N GLY A 550 -11.42 -2.41 -18.16
CA GLY A 550 -11.86 -2.77 -16.82
C GLY A 550 -10.77 -3.45 -15.99
N GLY A 551 -10.05 -4.39 -16.58
CA GLY A 551 -8.91 -5.06 -15.94
C GLY A 551 -7.75 -4.12 -15.61
N SER A 552 -7.54 -3.05 -16.38
CA SER A 552 -6.48 -2.07 -16.13
C SER A 552 -6.80 -1.09 -14.99
N LEU A 553 -8.09 -0.85 -14.71
CA LEU A 553 -8.51 0.19 -13.78
C LEU A 553 -8.08 -0.07 -12.31
N PRO A 554 -8.22 -1.28 -11.74
CA PRO A 554 -7.70 -1.59 -10.41
C PRO A 554 -6.22 -1.24 -10.24
N TRP A 555 -5.38 -1.49 -11.25
CA TRP A 555 -3.95 -1.18 -11.20
C TRP A 555 -3.68 0.32 -11.16
N LEU A 556 -4.38 1.11 -11.97
CA LEU A 556 -4.30 2.57 -11.95
C LEU A 556 -4.74 3.13 -10.60
N PHE A 557 -5.83 2.58 -10.06
CA PHE A 557 -6.39 2.97 -8.78
C PHE A 557 -5.39 2.69 -7.65
N SER A 558 -4.83 1.47 -7.59
CA SER A 558 -3.82 1.07 -6.60
C SER A 558 -2.53 1.88 -6.71
N SER A 559 -2.01 2.10 -7.92
CA SER A 559 -0.81 2.93 -8.13
C SER A 559 -0.99 4.35 -7.59
N THR A 560 -2.17 4.94 -7.80
CA THR A 560 -2.50 6.28 -7.31
C THR A 560 -2.49 6.32 -5.77
N MET A 561 -3.10 5.34 -5.11
CA MET A 561 -3.15 5.27 -3.65
C MET A 561 -1.78 5.01 -3.02
N ILE A 562 -0.98 4.09 -3.58
CA ILE A 562 0.38 3.81 -3.08
C ILE A 562 1.23 5.09 -3.17
N SER A 563 1.12 5.81 -4.29
CA SER A 563 1.84 7.07 -4.47
C SER A 563 1.38 8.17 -3.50
N ALA A 564 0.07 8.22 -3.21
CA ALA A 564 -0.49 9.15 -2.23
C ALA A 564 0.05 8.89 -0.81
N VAL A 565 0.10 7.62 -0.37
CA VAL A 565 0.69 7.26 0.92
C VAL A 565 2.18 7.62 0.96
N ALA A 566 2.93 7.28 -0.09
CA ALA A 566 4.36 7.58 -0.15
C ALA A 566 4.66 9.08 -0.01
N ARG A 567 3.91 9.94 -0.71
CA ARG A 567 4.02 11.40 -0.58
C ARG A 567 3.68 11.89 0.83
N ALA A 568 2.59 11.37 1.40
CA ALA A 568 2.15 11.77 2.74
C ALA A 568 3.14 11.31 3.83
N ALA A 569 3.65 10.08 3.74
CA ALA A 569 4.67 9.55 4.64
C ALA A 569 5.96 10.39 4.59
N ALA A 570 6.41 10.82 3.40
CA ALA A 570 7.58 11.68 3.28
C ALA A 570 7.44 13.03 4.03
N LEU A 571 6.23 13.60 4.03
CA LEU A 571 5.94 14.82 4.80
C LEU A 571 6.01 14.56 6.31
N ILE A 572 5.47 13.42 6.78
CA ILE A 572 5.54 13.03 8.19
C ILE A 572 6.98 12.73 8.62
N VAL A 573 7.75 11.99 7.82
CA VAL A 573 9.18 11.73 8.09
C VAL A 573 9.93 13.05 8.29
N THR A 574 9.70 14.03 7.42
CA THR A 574 10.35 15.35 7.51
C THR A 574 9.94 16.09 8.78
N GLU A 575 8.67 16.00 9.17
CA GLU A 575 8.15 16.63 10.39
C GLU A 575 8.69 15.96 11.67
N VAL A 576 8.72 14.63 11.74
CA VAL A 576 9.28 13.91 12.90
C VAL A 576 10.77 14.23 13.04
N ARG A 577 11.54 14.23 11.93
CA ARG A 577 12.95 14.66 11.94
C ARG A 577 13.13 16.09 12.41
N ARG A 578 12.24 17.01 12.02
CA ARG A 578 12.25 18.41 12.49
C ARG A 578 12.02 18.47 14.00
N GLN A 579 11.06 17.72 14.53
CA GLN A 579 10.76 17.71 15.96
C GLN A 579 11.85 17.04 16.80
N PHE A 580 12.48 15.96 16.33
CA PHE A 580 13.59 15.31 17.03
C PHE A 580 14.83 16.21 17.21
N ARG A 581 14.94 17.29 16.42
CA ARG A 581 15.98 18.32 16.60
C ARG A 581 15.63 19.36 17.67
N ILE A 582 14.41 19.34 18.23
CA ILE A 582 14.00 20.26 19.29
C ILE A 582 14.75 19.91 20.59
N PRO A 583 15.50 20.85 21.19
CA PRO A 583 16.24 20.59 22.43
C PRO A 583 15.31 20.17 23.56
N GLY A 584 15.63 19.07 24.26
CA GLY A 584 14.86 18.57 25.39
C GLY A 584 13.77 17.55 25.03
N LEU A 585 13.48 17.32 23.74
CA LEU A 585 12.44 16.39 23.32
C LEU A 585 12.90 14.93 23.42
N MET A 586 14.10 14.60 22.92
CA MET A 586 14.65 13.25 23.01
C MET A 586 14.97 12.83 24.45
N GLU A 587 15.26 13.80 25.31
CA GLU A 587 15.44 13.63 26.75
C GLU A 587 14.11 13.57 27.54
N GLY A 588 12.95 13.71 26.88
CA GLY A 588 11.63 13.64 27.51
C GLY A 588 11.24 14.86 28.36
N ARG A 589 11.96 15.98 28.25
CA ARG A 589 11.68 17.22 28.99
C ARG A 589 10.65 18.11 28.29
N VAL A 590 10.50 17.97 26.97
CA VAL A 590 9.57 18.72 26.14
C VAL A 590 8.63 17.74 25.43
N LYS A 591 7.32 18.03 25.45
CA LYS A 591 6.33 17.23 24.74
C LYS A 591 6.37 17.52 23.22
N PRO A 592 6.30 16.51 22.36
CA PRO A 592 6.17 16.72 20.91
C PRO A 592 4.85 17.39 20.54
N ASP A 593 4.82 18.05 19.37
CA ASP A 593 3.61 18.62 18.78
C ASP A 593 2.88 17.56 17.95
N TYR A 594 1.99 16.81 18.61
CA TYR A 594 1.12 15.82 17.99
C TYR A 594 0.13 16.43 16.97
N ARG A 595 -0.29 17.68 17.19
CA ARG A 595 -1.32 18.33 16.35
C ARG A 595 -0.79 18.54 14.94
N GLN A 596 0.48 18.91 14.81
CA GLN A 596 1.10 19.12 13.51
C GLN A 596 1.13 17.83 12.68
N ALA A 597 1.53 16.70 13.27
CA ALA A 597 1.54 15.39 12.60
C ALA A 597 0.12 14.98 12.13
N VAL A 598 -0.88 15.06 13.02
CA VAL A 598 -2.29 14.79 12.69
C VAL A 598 -2.79 15.71 11.57
N GLY A 599 -2.44 17.00 11.61
CA GLY A 599 -2.83 17.97 10.60
C GLY A 599 -2.28 17.66 9.21
N ILE A 600 -1.01 17.25 9.12
CA ILE A 600 -0.37 16.84 7.86
C ILE A 600 -1.07 15.63 7.26
N CYS A 601 -1.26 14.56 8.04
CA CYS A 601 -1.97 13.36 7.59
C CYS A 601 -3.40 13.69 7.14
N THR A 602 -4.12 14.53 7.89
CA THR A 602 -5.49 14.94 7.54
C THR A 602 -5.54 15.65 6.19
N VAL A 603 -4.69 16.64 5.98
CA VAL A 603 -4.69 17.42 4.73
C VAL A 603 -4.28 16.56 3.54
N ALA A 604 -3.27 15.71 3.72
CA ALA A 604 -2.81 14.80 2.68
C ALA A 604 -3.91 13.81 2.27
N ALA A 605 -4.54 13.14 3.23
CA ALA A 605 -5.63 12.21 2.97
C ALA A 605 -6.78 12.85 2.19
N GLN A 606 -7.26 14.04 2.61
CA GLN A 606 -8.42 14.68 1.97
C GLN A 606 -8.17 15.13 0.53
N LYS A 607 -6.93 15.55 0.20
CA LYS A 607 -6.59 16.02 -1.15
C LYS A 607 -6.67 14.93 -2.22
N GLU A 608 -6.42 13.68 -1.83
CA GLU A 608 -6.29 12.55 -2.75
C GLU A 608 -7.63 11.84 -3.03
N LEU A 609 -8.61 12.01 -2.15
CA LEU A 609 -9.90 11.31 -2.22
C LEU A 609 -10.73 11.68 -3.46
N LEU A 610 -10.75 12.96 -3.81
CA LEU A 610 -11.65 13.45 -4.87
C LEU A 610 -11.31 12.84 -6.23
N GLY A 611 -10.02 12.74 -6.57
CA GLY A 611 -9.59 12.17 -7.85
C GLY A 611 -10.04 10.72 -8.03
N LEU A 612 -9.88 9.92 -6.97
CA LEU A 612 -10.26 8.50 -6.98
C LEU A 612 -11.78 8.32 -7.10
N ALA A 613 -12.56 9.12 -6.37
CA ALA A 613 -14.02 9.07 -6.48
C ALA A 613 -14.53 9.47 -7.87
N LEU A 614 -13.92 10.50 -8.50
CA LEU A 614 -14.24 10.90 -9.86
C LEU A 614 -13.95 9.76 -10.85
N ILE A 615 -12.81 9.08 -10.73
CA ILE A 615 -12.48 7.94 -11.58
C ILE A 615 -13.52 6.82 -11.43
N ALA A 616 -13.89 6.46 -10.19
CA ALA A 616 -14.85 5.40 -9.92
C ALA A 616 -16.27 5.72 -10.42
N VAL A 617 -16.70 6.99 -10.38
CA VAL A 617 -18.04 7.39 -10.84
C VAL A 617 -18.10 7.58 -12.35
N PHE A 618 -17.08 8.19 -12.97
CA PHE A 618 -17.15 8.56 -14.38
C PHE A 618 -16.67 7.46 -15.33
N ALA A 619 -15.84 6.50 -14.89
CA ALA A 619 -15.35 5.44 -15.78
C ALA A 619 -16.47 4.55 -16.37
N PRO A 620 -17.47 4.07 -15.60
CA PRO A 620 -18.59 3.31 -16.15
C PRO A 620 -19.42 4.13 -17.15
N LEU A 621 -19.55 5.44 -16.93
CA LEU A 621 -20.28 6.34 -17.83
C LEU A 621 -19.55 6.46 -19.17
N VAL A 622 -18.23 6.71 -19.15
CA VAL A 622 -17.43 6.81 -20.38
C VAL A 622 -17.53 5.53 -21.19
N ILE A 623 -17.37 4.36 -20.56
CA ILE A 623 -17.43 3.06 -21.24
C ILE A 623 -18.83 2.76 -21.75
N GLY A 624 -19.86 3.00 -20.93
CA GLY A 624 -21.24 2.78 -21.31
C GLY A 624 -21.69 3.63 -22.50
N ILE A 625 -21.30 4.90 -22.54
CA ILE A 625 -21.67 5.83 -23.62
C ILE A 625 -20.91 5.52 -24.90
N SER A 626 -19.60 5.22 -24.80
CA SER A 626 -18.74 5.02 -25.97
C SER A 626 -18.83 3.61 -26.56
N LEU A 627 -18.97 2.57 -25.73
CA LEU A 627 -18.88 1.17 -26.14
C LEU A 627 -20.18 0.37 -25.92
N GLN A 628 -21.24 0.99 -25.38
CA GLN A 628 -22.55 0.39 -25.10
C GLN A 628 -22.58 -0.56 -23.88
N VAL A 629 -23.79 -0.99 -23.50
CA VAL A 629 -24.07 -1.78 -22.30
C VAL A 629 -23.44 -3.18 -22.29
N GLU A 630 -23.24 -3.82 -23.45
CA GLU A 630 -22.53 -5.10 -23.51
C GLU A 630 -21.06 -4.95 -23.13
N ALA A 631 -20.39 -3.92 -23.65
CA ALA A 631 -19.00 -3.64 -23.34
C ALA A 631 -18.80 -3.13 -21.92
N LEU A 632 -19.76 -2.36 -21.39
CA LEU A 632 -19.79 -2.03 -19.97
C LEU A 632 -19.85 -3.28 -19.09
N GLY A 633 -20.62 -4.30 -19.50
CA GLY A 633 -20.63 -5.60 -18.85
C GLY A 633 -19.25 -6.29 -18.88
N GLY A 634 -18.57 -6.26 -20.03
CA GLY A 634 -17.17 -6.72 -20.13
C GLY A 634 -16.23 -5.96 -19.20
N PHE A 635 -16.36 -4.63 -19.13
CA PHE A 635 -15.60 -3.77 -18.23
C PHE A 635 -15.78 -4.14 -16.75
N LEU A 636 -17.01 -4.33 -16.29
CA LEU A 636 -17.27 -4.75 -14.92
C LEU A 636 -16.66 -6.13 -14.63
N ALA A 637 -16.72 -7.09 -15.56
CA ALA A 637 -16.08 -8.39 -15.40
C ALA A 637 -14.55 -8.27 -15.25
N GLY A 638 -13.91 -7.36 -16.00
CA GLY A 638 -12.48 -7.10 -15.92
C GLY A 638 -12.09 -6.45 -14.59
N VAL A 639 -12.88 -5.48 -14.13
CA VAL A 639 -12.73 -4.83 -12.82
C VAL A 639 -12.82 -5.86 -11.70
N ILE A 640 -13.81 -6.77 -11.74
CA ILE A 640 -14.01 -7.80 -10.71
C ILE A 640 -12.82 -8.74 -10.66
N LEU A 641 -12.39 -9.30 -11.80
CA LEU A 641 -11.30 -10.27 -11.85
C LEU A 641 -9.97 -9.66 -11.41
N SER A 642 -9.57 -8.56 -12.03
CA SER A 642 -8.28 -7.94 -11.72
C SER A 642 -8.30 -7.28 -10.34
N GLY A 643 -9.43 -6.69 -9.93
CA GLY A 643 -9.58 -6.07 -8.63
C GLY A 643 -9.48 -7.09 -7.50
N GLN A 644 -10.12 -8.24 -7.65
CA GLN A 644 -10.05 -9.31 -6.65
C GLN A 644 -8.63 -9.84 -6.48
N LEU A 645 -7.99 -10.23 -7.58
CA LEU A 645 -6.63 -10.77 -7.53
C LEU A 645 -5.66 -9.78 -6.90
N LEU A 646 -5.77 -8.50 -7.28
CA LEU A 646 -4.88 -7.47 -6.79
C LEU A 646 -5.16 -7.11 -5.31
N ALA A 647 -6.43 -7.10 -4.89
CA ALA A 647 -6.82 -6.83 -3.51
C ALA A 647 -6.27 -7.90 -2.55
N VAL A 648 -6.45 -9.18 -2.89
CA VAL A 648 -5.92 -10.30 -2.09
C VAL A 648 -4.40 -10.26 -2.05
N PHE A 649 -3.76 -10.05 -3.21
CA PHE A 649 -2.30 -9.96 -3.30
C PHE A 649 -1.76 -8.91 -2.33
N MET A 650 -2.29 -7.69 -2.38
CA MET A 650 -1.83 -6.58 -1.54
C MET A 650 -2.11 -6.82 -0.06
N ALA A 651 -3.32 -7.27 0.29
CA ALA A 651 -3.72 -7.51 1.67
C ALA A 651 -2.92 -8.64 2.34
N VAL A 652 -2.76 -9.77 1.64
CA VAL A 652 -2.04 -10.94 2.17
C VAL A 652 -0.53 -10.70 2.19
N THR A 653 0.05 -10.09 1.15
CA THR A 653 1.49 -9.79 1.15
C THR A 653 1.86 -8.87 2.30
N GLY A 654 1.15 -7.75 2.49
CA GLY A 654 1.47 -6.84 3.59
C GLY A 654 1.21 -7.46 4.96
N GLY A 655 0.09 -8.18 5.15
CA GLY A 655 -0.18 -8.86 6.42
C GLY A 655 0.84 -9.96 6.75
N ALA A 656 1.38 -10.65 5.74
CA ALA A 656 2.41 -11.66 5.94
C ALA A 656 3.80 -11.05 6.25
N TRP A 657 4.12 -9.85 5.74
CA TRP A 657 5.33 -9.12 6.12
C TRP A 657 5.26 -8.62 7.57
N ASP A 658 4.12 -8.07 7.98
CA ASP A 658 3.89 -7.62 9.35
C ASP A 658 4.04 -8.75 10.36
N ASN A 659 3.37 -9.88 10.13
CA ASN A 659 3.47 -11.04 11.02
C ASN A 659 4.86 -11.68 10.97
N ALA A 660 5.61 -11.54 9.88
CA ALA A 660 7.02 -11.95 9.84
C ALA A 660 7.91 -11.02 10.68
N LYS A 661 7.64 -9.71 10.69
CA LYS A 661 8.28 -8.74 11.58
C LYS A 661 8.01 -9.09 13.04
N LYS A 662 6.74 -9.29 13.43
CA LYS A 662 6.36 -9.65 14.82
C LYS A 662 7.03 -10.94 15.30
N LEU A 663 7.13 -11.98 14.47
CA LEU A 663 7.90 -13.20 14.80
C LEU A 663 9.37 -12.92 15.15
N ILE A 664 9.99 -11.99 14.43
CA ILE A 664 11.38 -11.58 14.67
C ILE A 664 11.48 -10.74 15.94
N GLU A 665 10.52 -9.84 16.19
CA GLU A 665 10.42 -9.07 17.43
C GLU A 665 10.30 -9.95 18.68
N ASP A 666 9.59 -11.08 18.59
CA ASP A 666 9.46 -12.09 19.65
C ASP A 666 10.75 -12.88 19.93
N GLY A 667 11.86 -12.55 19.25
CA GLY A 667 13.19 -13.10 19.50
C GLY A 667 13.71 -14.05 18.42
N LEU A 668 12.94 -14.31 17.36
CA LEU A 668 13.42 -15.11 16.24
C LEU A 668 14.54 -14.37 15.50
N TYR A 669 15.60 -15.08 15.10
CA TYR A 669 16.73 -14.54 14.33
C TYR A 669 17.44 -13.30 14.91
N GLY A 670 17.42 -13.15 16.24
CA GLY A 670 18.18 -12.14 16.95
C GLY A 670 17.35 -11.01 17.57
N GLY A 671 16.03 -10.99 17.38
CA GLY A 671 15.17 -10.05 18.09
C GLY A 671 15.21 -8.62 17.54
N LYS A 672 14.57 -7.71 18.29
CA LYS A 672 14.55 -6.26 18.02
C LYS A 672 15.99 -5.69 17.90
N GLY A 673 16.20 -4.83 16.92
CA GLY A 673 17.49 -4.18 16.64
C GLY A 673 18.49 -5.04 15.84
N SER A 674 18.17 -6.29 15.53
CA SER A 674 18.99 -7.12 14.64
C SER A 674 18.87 -6.70 13.17
N LYS A 675 19.82 -7.12 12.31
CA LYS A 675 19.71 -6.90 10.85
C LYS A 675 18.49 -7.61 10.23
N ALA A 676 18.09 -8.74 10.81
CA ALA A 676 16.88 -9.45 10.40
C ALA A 676 15.64 -8.60 10.71
N HIS A 677 15.61 -7.98 11.89
CA HIS A 677 14.55 -7.07 12.30
C HIS A 677 14.47 -5.82 11.41
N GLU A 678 15.60 -5.18 11.11
CA GLU A 678 15.65 -4.05 10.17
C GLU A 678 15.09 -4.44 8.79
N ALA A 679 15.50 -5.60 8.27
CA ALA A 679 14.99 -6.11 6.99
C ALA A 679 13.48 -6.41 7.01
N SER A 680 12.94 -6.89 8.14
CA SER A 680 11.50 -7.10 8.27
C SER A 680 10.70 -5.81 8.44
N VAL A 681 11.26 -4.78 9.10
CA VAL A 681 10.64 -3.45 9.18
C VAL A 681 10.53 -2.83 7.78
N VAL A 682 11.55 -2.98 6.93
CA VAL A 682 11.46 -2.56 5.51
C VAL A 682 10.36 -3.33 4.77
N GLY A 683 10.22 -4.63 5.02
CA GLY A 683 9.15 -5.43 4.43
C GLY A 683 7.76 -4.95 4.82
N ASP A 684 7.57 -4.70 6.12
CA ASP A 684 6.29 -4.26 6.67
C ASP A 684 5.91 -2.86 6.18
N THR A 685 6.84 -1.90 6.22
CA THR A 685 6.63 -0.53 5.72
C THR A 685 6.34 -0.46 4.22
N VAL A 686 6.81 -1.43 3.43
CA VAL A 686 6.39 -1.60 2.02
C VAL A 686 4.98 -2.21 1.94
N GLY A 687 4.63 -3.09 2.88
CA GLY A 687 3.34 -3.76 3.00
C GLY A 687 2.20 -2.89 3.50
N ASP A 688 2.48 -1.89 4.32
CA ASP A 688 1.49 -0.99 4.93
C ASP A 688 0.57 -0.30 3.92
N PRO A 689 1.08 0.44 2.91
CA PRO A 689 0.21 1.02 1.89
C PRO A 689 -0.56 -0.03 1.08
N LEU A 690 -0.04 -1.27 1.00
CA LEU A 690 -0.72 -2.37 0.30
C LEU A 690 -1.88 -2.91 1.12
N LYS A 691 -1.65 -3.26 2.40
CA LYS A 691 -2.62 -3.98 3.25
C LYS A 691 -3.68 -3.09 3.89
N ASP A 692 -3.43 -1.79 4.04
CA ASP A 692 -4.31 -0.87 4.78
C ASP A 692 -4.87 0.28 3.93
N THR A 693 -4.32 0.52 2.73
CA THR A 693 -4.84 1.54 1.82
C THR A 693 -5.27 0.92 0.50
N ALA A 694 -4.32 0.47 -0.31
CA ALA A 694 -4.58 0.17 -1.70
C ALA A 694 -5.38 -1.11 -1.92
N GLY A 695 -5.01 -2.21 -1.23
CA GLY A 695 -5.70 -3.50 -1.31
C GLY A 695 -7.16 -3.39 -0.90
N PRO A 696 -7.46 -2.98 0.34
CA PRO A 696 -8.84 -2.89 0.82
C PRO A 696 -9.70 -1.89 0.04
N ALA A 697 -9.15 -0.78 -0.44
CA ALA A 697 -9.91 0.22 -1.19
C ALA A 697 -10.42 -0.28 -2.55
N LEU A 698 -9.86 -1.37 -3.09
CA LEU A 698 -10.40 -2.00 -4.30
C LEU A 698 -11.80 -2.57 -4.06
N ASN A 699 -12.14 -2.97 -2.83
CA ASN A 699 -13.45 -3.52 -2.50
C ASN A 699 -14.58 -2.51 -2.75
N PRO A 700 -14.61 -1.33 -2.08
CA PRO A 700 -15.62 -0.32 -2.35
C PRO A 700 -15.55 0.17 -3.79
N MET A 701 -14.35 0.26 -4.41
CA MET A 701 -14.22 0.65 -5.81
C MET A 701 -14.98 -0.30 -6.76
N ILE A 702 -14.81 -1.62 -6.63
CA ILE A 702 -15.53 -2.62 -7.44
C ILE A 702 -17.04 -2.43 -7.28
N LYS A 703 -17.51 -2.24 -6.05
CA LYS A 703 -18.94 -2.07 -5.75
C LYS A 703 -19.49 -0.74 -6.30
N VAL A 704 -18.76 0.38 -6.20
CA VAL A 704 -19.16 1.68 -6.75
C VAL A 704 -19.31 1.58 -8.27
N LEU A 705 -18.32 0.99 -8.95
CA LEU A 705 -18.33 0.85 -10.40
C LEU A 705 -19.56 0.06 -10.89
N ASN A 706 -19.91 -1.04 -10.20
CA ASN A 706 -21.10 -1.83 -10.51
C ASN A 706 -22.40 -1.06 -10.25
N LEU A 707 -22.52 -0.34 -9.13
CA LEU A 707 -23.72 0.42 -8.80
C LEU A 707 -23.93 1.62 -9.73
N VAL A 708 -22.86 2.30 -10.12
CA VAL A 708 -22.96 3.37 -11.12
C VAL A 708 -23.35 2.81 -12.48
N ALA A 709 -22.81 1.66 -12.89
CA ALA A 709 -23.22 1.00 -14.12
C ALA A 709 -24.72 0.62 -14.11
N LEU A 710 -25.25 0.13 -12.99
CA LEU A 710 -26.67 -0.14 -12.79
C LEU A 710 -27.53 1.12 -12.89
N LEU A 711 -27.12 2.21 -12.22
CA LEU A 711 -27.83 3.48 -12.27
C LEU A 711 -27.78 4.12 -13.66
N ALA A 712 -26.68 3.93 -14.39
CA ALA A 712 -26.48 4.47 -15.73
C ALA A 712 -27.17 3.64 -16.82
N ALA A 713 -27.30 2.33 -16.64
CA ALA A 713 -27.84 1.40 -17.64
C ALA A 713 -29.13 1.91 -18.32
N PRO A 714 -30.17 2.35 -17.60
CA PRO A 714 -31.40 2.83 -18.25
C PRO A 714 -31.18 4.04 -19.18
N ILE A 715 -30.22 4.90 -18.86
CA ILE A 715 -29.83 6.07 -19.67
C ILE A 715 -29.11 5.60 -20.93
N LEU A 716 -28.16 4.67 -20.77
CA LEU A 716 -27.30 4.17 -21.84
C LEU A 716 -28.06 3.36 -22.90
N VAL A 717 -29.13 2.67 -22.51
CA VAL A 717 -29.96 1.95 -23.50
C VAL A 717 -30.92 2.92 -24.21
N ARG A 718 -31.37 3.99 -23.54
CA ARG A 718 -32.32 4.95 -24.12
C ARG A 718 -31.66 5.94 -25.08
N TYR A 719 -30.44 6.39 -24.79
CA TYR A 719 -29.74 7.41 -25.56
C TYR A 719 -28.42 6.84 -26.10
N ASP A 720 -28.22 6.98 -27.40
CA ASP A 720 -26.97 6.67 -28.07
C ASP A 720 -26.17 7.95 -28.41
N LEU A 721 -25.04 7.79 -29.10
CA LEU A 721 -24.18 8.89 -29.55
C LEU A 721 -24.82 9.77 -30.65
N THR A 722 -26.05 9.49 -31.09
CA THR A 722 -26.77 10.41 -31.99
C THR A 722 -27.32 11.61 -31.24
N HIS A 723 -27.52 11.50 -29.92
CA HIS A 723 -28.00 12.60 -29.10
C HIS A 723 -26.84 13.54 -28.68
N PRO A 724 -26.88 14.85 -28.99
CA PRO A 724 -25.76 15.76 -28.75
C PRO A 724 -25.41 15.90 -27.26
N GLY A 725 -26.39 15.75 -26.38
CA GLY A 725 -26.16 15.72 -24.93
C GLY A 725 -25.23 14.58 -24.47
N MET A 726 -25.22 13.44 -25.17
CA MET A 726 -24.35 12.30 -24.82
C MET A 726 -22.88 12.59 -25.13
N TRP A 727 -22.59 13.34 -26.21
CA TRP A 727 -21.24 13.83 -26.51
C TRP A 727 -20.72 14.78 -25.43
N VAL A 728 -21.58 15.68 -24.93
CA VAL A 728 -21.20 16.59 -23.84
C VAL A 728 -20.87 15.81 -22.57
N VAL A 729 -21.73 14.86 -22.18
CA VAL A 729 -21.49 14.01 -21.00
C VAL A 729 -20.20 13.20 -21.17
N LEU A 730 -19.97 12.61 -22.35
CA LEU A 730 -18.74 11.86 -22.65
C LEU A 730 -17.51 12.74 -22.52
N LEU A 731 -17.49 13.92 -23.18
CA LEU A 731 -16.38 14.85 -23.13
C LEU A 731 -16.06 15.29 -21.69
N VAL A 732 -17.09 15.73 -20.94
CA VAL A 732 -16.92 16.18 -19.56
C VAL A 732 -16.42 15.03 -18.67
N SER A 733 -16.98 13.84 -18.81
CA SER A 733 -16.57 12.67 -18.02
C SER A 733 -15.12 12.28 -18.31
N SER A 734 -14.72 12.26 -19.59
CA SER A 734 -13.34 12.00 -20.00
C SER A 734 -12.37 13.08 -19.48
N LEU A 735 -12.74 14.36 -19.56
CA LEU A 735 -11.93 15.45 -19.03
C LEU A 735 -11.76 15.37 -17.51
N LEU A 736 -12.81 14.98 -16.77
CA LEU A 736 -12.73 14.79 -15.32
C LEU A 736 -11.82 13.62 -14.94
N ILE A 737 -11.88 12.49 -15.66
CA ILE A 737 -10.98 11.35 -15.43
C ILE A 737 -9.54 11.74 -15.74
N VAL A 738 -9.29 12.35 -16.91
CA VAL A 738 -7.94 12.80 -17.30
C VAL A 738 -7.41 13.82 -16.30
N GLY A 739 -8.23 14.80 -15.90
CA GLY A 739 -7.90 15.78 -14.89
C GLY A 739 -7.56 15.15 -13.54
N ALA A 740 -8.33 14.15 -13.10
CA ALA A 740 -8.08 13.41 -11.86
C ALA A 740 -6.75 12.65 -11.89
N VAL A 741 -6.44 11.97 -13.00
CA VAL A 741 -5.17 11.23 -13.19
C VAL A 741 -3.98 12.18 -13.28
N LEU A 742 -4.11 13.30 -14.00
CA LEU A 742 -3.05 14.31 -14.08
C LEU A 742 -2.81 14.99 -12.73
N TYR A 743 -3.87 15.26 -11.98
CA TYR A 743 -3.76 15.82 -10.64
C TYR A 743 -3.05 14.87 -9.67
N SER A 744 -3.38 13.58 -9.69
CA SER A 744 -2.77 12.59 -8.79
C SER A 744 -1.29 12.30 -9.10
N ARG A 745 -0.84 12.65 -10.32
CA ARG A 745 0.55 12.58 -10.77
C ARG A 745 1.39 13.81 -10.45
N ARG A 746 0.79 14.90 -9.95
CA ARG A 746 1.59 16.07 -9.56
C ARG A 746 2.44 15.70 -8.34
N GLU A 747 3.75 15.71 -8.50
CA GLU A 747 4.67 15.64 -7.38
C GLU A 747 4.44 16.87 -6.49
N VAL A 748 4.33 16.64 -5.18
CA VAL A 748 4.37 17.73 -4.21
C VAL A 748 5.79 18.29 -4.29
N ALA A 749 5.92 19.53 -4.74
CA ALA A 749 7.19 20.26 -4.66
C ALA A 749 7.73 20.09 -3.23
N GLU A 750 9.02 19.79 -3.08
CA GLU A 750 9.67 19.78 -1.76
C GLU A 750 9.20 21.01 -0.99
N PRO A 751 8.62 20.85 0.22
CA PRO A 751 8.20 22.01 0.97
C PRO A 751 9.41 22.92 1.16
N GLU A 752 9.23 24.22 0.90
CA GLU A 752 10.18 25.34 1.05
C GLU A 752 10.84 25.46 2.45
N VAL A 753 10.66 24.47 3.33
CA VAL A 753 11.18 24.40 4.70
C VAL A 753 12.68 24.04 4.73
N LEU A 754 13.33 23.83 3.57
CA LEU A 754 14.79 23.84 3.45
C LEU A 754 15.37 25.24 3.12
N GLN A 755 14.55 26.29 3.06
CA GLN A 755 15.04 27.65 3.20
C GLN A 755 15.00 28.05 4.67
N GLU A 756 16.18 28.23 5.25
CA GLU A 756 16.38 28.81 6.57
C GLU A 756 15.46 30.03 6.78
N ALA A 757 14.57 29.96 7.76
CA ALA A 757 13.81 31.14 8.18
C ALA A 757 14.79 32.18 8.76
N PRO A 758 14.91 33.38 8.17
CA PRO A 758 15.77 34.42 8.72
C PRO A 758 15.10 35.02 9.96
N GLY A 759 15.64 34.77 11.16
CA GLY A 759 15.32 35.61 12.32
C GLY A 759 15.23 35.00 13.71
N LEU A 760 15.44 33.70 13.93
CA LEU A 760 15.46 33.15 15.30
C LEU A 760 16.88 33.20 15.91
N LYS A 761 17.16 34.31 16.59
CA LYS A 761 18.33 34.45 17.47
C LYS A 761 18.27 33.42 18.60
N ARG A 762 19.33 32.61 18.75
CA ARG A 762 19.59 31.80 19.95
C ARG A 762 19.74 32.73 21.18
N PRO A 763 19.21 32.37 22.38
CA PRO A 763 19.43 33.16 23.58
C PRO A 763 20.92 33.15 23.97
N GLU A 764 21.43 34.34 24.26
CA GLU A 764 22.79 34.61 24.71
C GLU A 764 23.11 33.89 26.03
N GLN A 765 24.19 33.10 26.05
CA GLN A 765 25.01 32.95 27.24
C GLN A 765 26.04 34.09 27.26
N ALA A 766 26.05 34.84 28.35
CA ALA A 766 26.78 36.09 28.50
C ALA A 766 28.31 35.91 28.60
N ALA A 767 28.97 36.60 27.65
CA ALA A 767 30.19 37.41 27.70
C ALA A 767 31.58 36.81 28.03
N ALA A 768 32.46 36.89 27.01
CA ALA A 768 33.73 37.64 27.09
C ALA A 768 34.02 38.29 25.71
N PRO A 769 34.78 39.41 25.64
CA PRO A 769 34.46 40.55 24.77
C PRO A 769 35.12 40.58 23.38
N MET A 770 34.54 41.47 22.55
CA MET A 770 34.81 41.77 21.14
C MET A 770 36.29 41.85 20.68
N ALA A 771 36.52 41.38 19.46
CA ALA A 771 37.57 41.86 18.56
C ALA A 771 37.05 41.81 17.09
N PRO A 772 37.59 42.65 16.18
CA PRO A 772 36.84 43.35 15.14
C PRO A 772 36.88 42.70 13.74
N GLU A 773 36.01 43.23 12.87
CA GLU A 773 35.91 42.94 11.44
C GLU A 773 37.14 43.43 10.62
N PRO A 774 37.30 43.00 9.36
CA PRO A 774 38.37 42.11 8.93
C PRO A 774 39.51 42.87 8.27
N CYS A 775 40.75 42.45 8.49
CA CYS A 775 41.89 42.93 7.72
C CYS A 775 42.67 41.78 7.07
N ALA A 776 43.03 42.04 5.82
CA ALA A 776 43.69 41.15 4.91
C ALA A 776 45.07 40.65 5.39
N SER A 777 45.46 39.54 4.79
CA SER A 777 46.81 38.95 4.75
C SER A 777 47.42 38.52 6.08
N LEU A 778 47.28 37.23 6.41
CA LEU A 778 48.20 36.40 7.20
C LEU A 778 47.93 34.96 6.70
N GLY A 779 48.87 34.30 6.03
CA GLY A 779 50.02 33.71 6.70
C GLY A 779 49.60 32.35 7.25
N ALA A 780 50.15 31.29 6.68
CA ALA A 780 49.90 29.89 7.01
C ALA A 780 49.57 29.65 8.50
N VAL A 781 48.33 29.25 8.79
CA VAL A 781 48.00 28.61 10.06
C VAL A 781 48.16 27.12 9.82
N ALA A 782 49.26 26.58 10.34
CA ALA A 782 49.44 25.15 10.53
C ALA A 782 48.24 24.62 11.31
N SER A 783 47.36 23.88 10.61
CA SER A 783 46.35 23.04 11.24
C SER A 783 47.06 22.06 12.16
N GLU A 784 46.55 21.86 13.38
CA GLU A 784 46.86 20.66 14.16
C GLU A 784 46.83 19.44 13.21
N PRO A 785 47.81 18.52 13.29
CA PRO A 785 47.93 17.45 12.31
C PRO A 785 46.63 16.64 12.31
N VAL A 786 45.92 16.68 11.18
CA VAL A 786 44.75 15.85 10.93
C VAL A 786 45.22 14.40 11.12
N ASN A 787 44.74 13.74 12.18
CA ASN A 787 45.26 12.43 12.58
C ASN A 787 44.70 11.28 11.72
N TYR A 788 44.18 11.60 10.54
CA TYR A 788 43.64 10.69 9.54
C TYR A 788 44.02 11.13 8.12
N ARG A 789 44.18 10.17 7.22
CA ARG A 789 44.35 10.33 5.77
C ARG A 789 43.01 10.19 5.08
N LEU A 790 42.92 10.66 3.83
CA LEU A 790 41.69 10.56 3.05
C LEU A 790 41.93 9.70 1.81
N TYR A 791 41.09 8.70 1.60
CA TYR A 791 41.15 7.77 0.50
C TYR A 791 39.87 7.82 -0.34
N CYS A 792 39.98 8.13 -1.62
CA CYS A 792 38.87 8.07 -2.58
C CYS A 792 38.93 6.73 -3.33
N LEU A 793 38.10 5.78 -2.92
CA LEU A 793 37.91 4.49 -3.57
C LEU A 793 37.20 4.68 -4.92
N VAL A 794 37.71 4.02 -5.96
CA VAL A 794 37.11 4.00 -7.30
C VAL A 794 36.76 2.58 -7.76
N TYR A 795 37.44 1.56 -7.22
CA TYR A 795 37.12 0.15 -7.44
C TYR A 795 37.33 -0.66 -6.15
N PRO A 796 36.38 -1.54 -5.75
CA PRO A 796 35.15 -1.95 -6.45
C PRO A 796 33.93 -1.07 -6.17
N MET A 797 34.07 -0.01 -5.36
CA MET A 797 32.98 0.91 -5.04
C MET A 797 33.48 2.34 -4.98
N GLU A 798 32.63 3.30 -5.28
CA GLU A 798 32.94 4.72 -5.19
C GLU A 798 32.63 5.25 -3.79
N ALA A 799 33.68 5.57 -3.04
CA ALA A 799 33.55 6.05 -1.67
C ALA A 799 34.69 6.97 -1.27
N LEU A 800 34.39 7.98 -0.45
CA LEU A 800 35.41 8.77 0.25
C LEU A 800 35.54 8.24 1.67
N VAL A 801 36.75 7.88 2.07
CA VAL A 801 37.02 7.27 3.36
C VAL A 801 38.11 8.05 4.08
N ALA A 802 37.79 8.61 5.23
CA ALA A 802 38.79 9.09 6.18
C ALA A 802 39.34 7.89 6.94
N SER A 803 40.66 7.74 7.06
CA SER A 803 41.28 6.61 7.73
C SER A 803 42.58 6.97 8.42
N MET A 804 42.77 6.46 9.63
CA MET A 804 44.03 6.56 10.36
C MET A 804 45.09 5.56 9.88
N LEU A 805 44.74 4.69 8.92
CA LEU A 805 45.65 3.69 8.37
C LEU A 805 46.60 4.27 7.33
N PRO A 806 47.89 3.87 7.33
CA PRO A 806 48.74 4.08 6.16
C PRO A 806 48.21 3.28 4.95
N PRO A 807 48.58 3.66 3.72
CA PRO A 807 48.00 3.07 2.51
C PRO A 807 48.13 1.55 2.42
N GLU A 808 49.24 0.97 2.89
CA GLU A 808 49.46 -0.49 2.89
C GLU A 808 48.54 -1.24 3.85
N GLU A 809 48.36 -0.73 5.08
CA GLU A 809 47.43 -1.32 6.05
C GLU A 809 45.98 -1.09 5.62
N PHE A 810 45.66 0.08 5.06
CA PHE A 810 44.33 0.38 4.52
C PHE A 810 43.97 -0.55 3.36
N ALA A 811 44.92 -0.75 2.45
CA ALA A 811 44.80 -1.67 1.33
C ALA A 811 44.62 -3.12 1.80
N THR A 812 45.42 -3.56 2.78
CA THR A 812 45.30 -4.90 3.36
C THR A 812 43.96 -5.08 4.07
N TYR A 813 43.51 -4.06 4.81
CA TYR A 813 42.21 -4.04 5.47
C TYR A 813 41.05 -4.22 4.48
N LEU A 814 41.10 -3.51 3.35
CA LEU A 814 40.08 -3.63 2.30
C LEU A 814 40.19 -4.93 1.49
N ALA A 815 41.40 -5.40 1.19
CA ALA A 815 41.62 -6.58 0.36
C ALA A 815 41.37 -7.91 1.11
N LEU A 816 41.72 -7.99 2.39
CA LEU A 816 41.64 -9.23 3.20
C LEU A 816 40.50 -9.22 4.22
N GLY A 817 40.03 -8.05 4.66
CA GLY A 817 39.07 -7.88 5.77
C GLY A 817 37.59 -7.98 5.38
N THR A 818 37.22 -7.83 4.10
CA THR A 818 35.82 -7.87 3.65
C THR A 818 35.44 -9.26 3.11
N ARG A 819 34.68 -10.05 3.87
CA ARG A 819 33.98 -11.22 3.32
C ARG A 819 32.88 -10.74 2.37
N LYS A 820 33.04 -11.05 1.08
CA LYS A 820 32.13 -10.79 -0.05
C LYS A 820 32.08 -9.32 -0.48
N ILE A 821 32.70 -8.99 -1.63
CA ILE A 821 32.17 -8.10 -2.70
C ILE A 821 33.21 -7.79 -3.81
N ALA A 822 34.50 -8.13 -3.67
CA ALA A 822 35.40 -8.11 -4.83
C ALA A 822 36.37 -9.30 -4.83
N ARG A 823 36.62 -9.86 -6.02
CA ARG A 823 37.72 -10.82 -6.26
C ARG A 823 39.09 -10.13 -6.18
N GLY A 824 39.40 -9.50 -5.04
CA GLY A 824 40.77 -9.15 -4.66
C GLY A 824 41.48 -8.08 -5.49
N LYS A 825 40.81 -7.01 -5.92
CA LYS A 825 41.47 -5.81 -6.47
C LYS A 825 40.83 -4.57 -5.87
N VAL A 826 41.65 -3.63 -5.39
CA VAL A 826 41.19 -2.34 -4.86
C VAL A 826 41.99 -1.25 -5.54
N VAL A 827 41.30 -0.21 -6.01
CA VAL A 827 41.93 0.97 -6.61
C VAL A 827 41.39 2.20 -5.89
N PHE A 828 42.29 3.02 -5.36
CA PHE A 828 41.93 4.25 -4.65
C PHE A 828 42.98 5.35 -4.82
N PHE A 829 42.54 6.59 -4.65
CA PHE A 829 43.42 7.76 -4.57
C PHE A 829 43.66 8.16 -3.12
N GLU A 830 44.87 8.58 -2.78
CA GLU A 830 45.10 9.40 -1.59
C GLU A 830 44.80 10.86 -1.93
N VAL A 831 43.99 11.48 -1.08
CA VAL A 831 43.45 12.82 -1.28
C VAL A 831 43.87 13.71 -0.12
N GLU A 832 44.19 14.96 -0.42
CA GLU A 832 44.49 15.97 0.58
C GLU A 832 43.24 16.28 1.43
N PRO A 833 43.33 16.18 2.78
CA PRO A 833 42.21 16.52 3.65
C PRO A 833 41.79 18.00 3.52
N GLY A 834 40.50 18.28 3.79
CA GLY A 834 40.04 19.65 4.03
C GLY A 834 39.88 20.54 2.80
N PHE A 835 39.73 19.98 1.59
CA PHE A 835 39.31 20.78 0.45
C PHE A 835 37.87 21.31 0.65
N ALA A 836 37.62 22.54 0.19
CA ALA A 836 36.31 23.17 0.31
C ALA A 836 35.24 22.38 -0.48
N SER A 837 34.38 21.67 0.24
CA SER A 837 33.22 20.96 -0.32
C SER A 837 32.12 20.89 0.72
N GLN A 838 30.91 21.33 0.36
CA GLN A 838 29.71 21.20 1.19
C GLN A 838 29.14 19.77 1.17
N ARG A 839 29.67 18.89 0.29
CA ARG A 839 29.19 17.52 0.12
C ARG A 839 29.79 16.51 1.09
N PHE A 840 30.92 16.86 1.73
CA PHE A 840 31.63 15.97 2.63
C PHE A 840 31.66 16.58 4.03
N ASP A 841 31.17 15.83 4.99
CA ASP A 841 31.14 16.23 6.39
C ASP A 841 32.52 16.03 7.03
N TRP A 842 33.35 17.07 6.97
CA TRP A 842 34.70 17.07 7.51
C TRP A 842 34.74 17.06 9.05
N GLU A 843 33.69 17.55 9.71
CA GLU A 843 33.60 17.47 11.18
C GLU A 843 33.35 16.03 11.62
N ARG A 844 32.48 15.30 10.91
CA ARG A 844 32.28 13.87 11.14
C ARG A 844 33.57 13.06 10.98
N ALA A 845 34.36 13.36 9.94
CA ALA A 845 35.68 12.75 9.75
C ALA A 845 36.59 12.96 10.97
N ARG A 846 36.59 14.18 11.54
CA ARG A 846 37.41 14.55 12.69
C ARG A 846 36.92 13.94 14.01
N MET A 847 35.61 13.82 14.19
CA MET A 847 35.01 13.28 15.41
C MET A 847 35.01 11.74 15.46
N GLU A 848 34.84 11.07 14.32
CA GLU A 848 34.69 9.61 14.29
C GLU A 848 36.01 8.86 14.02
N CYS A 849 37.00 9.48 13.36
CA CYS A 849 38.35 8.93 13.26
C CYS A 849 39.14 9.25 14.54
N VAL A 850 38.86 8.53 15.62
CA VAL A 850 39.58 8.63 16.90
C VAL A 850 39.98 7.21 17.37
N PRO A 851 41.20 6.99 17.90
CA PRO A 851 41.55 5.69 18.47
C PRO A 851 40.66 5.38 19.67
N THR A 852 40.13 4.15 19.76
CA THR A 852 39.45 3.68 20.97
C THR A 852 40.48 3.48 22.10
N PRO A 853 40.08 3.68 23.38
CA PRO A 853 40.98 3.53 24.54
C PRO A 853 41.66 2.16 24.67
N ASP A 854 41.09 1.10 24.07
CA ASP A 854 41.55 -0.28 24.21
C ASP A 854 42.52 -0.73 23.09
N GLY A 855 42.99 0.19 22.25
CA GLY A 855 43.99 -0.10 21.20
C GLY A 855 43.48 -0.95 20.04
N GLN A 856 42.17 -1.25 19.96
CA GLN A 856 41.54 -1.98 18.85
C GLN A 856 40.64 -1.04 18.01
N PRO A 857 41.06 -0.64 16.81
CA PRO A 857 40.61 0.58 16.13
C PRO A 857 39.24 0.52 15.42
N LYS A 858 38.45 1.61 15.46
CA LYS A 858 37.60 2.06 14.34
C LYS A 858 38.42 2.98 13.43
N LYS A 859 39.26 2.37 12.60
CA LYS A 859 40.34 3.04 11.86
C LYS A 859 39.88 3.85 10.64
N SER A 860 38.65 3.66 10.16
CA SER A 860 38.18 4.23 8.88
C SER A 860 36.70 4.61 8.94
N VAL A 861 36.33 5.78 8.39
CA VAL A 861 34.97 6.35 8.35
C VAL A 861 34.63 6.73 6.91
N TYR A 862 33.46 6.29 6.43
CA TYR A 862 32.96 6.65 5.10
C TYR A 862 32.28 8.03 5.16
N LEU A 863 32.84 9.01 4.45
CA LEU A 863 32.33 10.38 4.37
C LEU A 863 31.32 10.59 3.24
N GLY A 864 31.37 9.73 2.22
CA GLY A 864 30.44 9.74 1.11
C GLY A 864 30.51 8.43 0.35
N ILE A 865 29.37 7.99 -0.16
CA ILE A 865 29.23 6.82 -1.02
C ILE A 865 28.51 7.29 -2.29
N TYR A 866 28.96 6.82 -3.46
CA TYR A 866 28.45 7.16 -4.81
C TYR A 866 28.89 8.52 -5.38
N ARG A 867 29.38 8.51 -6.64
CA ARG A 867 29.82 9.68 -7.45
C ARG A 867 30.79 10.62 -6.73
N VAL A 868 31.59 10.07 -5.81
CA VAL A 868 32.49 10.84 -4.94
C VAL A 868 33.56 11.60 -5.73
N LEU A 869 34.13 10.95 -6.75
CA LEU A 869 35.24 11.49 -7.53
C LEU A 869 34.88 12.80 -8.26
N GLU A 870 33.59 13.01 -8.57
CA GLU A 870 33.08 14.23 -9.19
C GLU A 870 33.18 15.45 -8.26
N HIS A 871 33.28 15.22 -6.95
CA HIS A 871 33.34 16.28 -5.94
C HIS A 871 34.72 16.43 -5.30
N VAL A 872 35.68 15.57 -5.65
CA VAL A 872 37.07 15.65 -5.18
C VAL A 872 37.89 16.48 -6.18
N PRO A 873 38.39 17.68 -5.85
CA PRO A 873 39.18 18.49 -6.79
C PRO A 873 40.43 17.75 -7.28
N LEU A 874 40.75 17.83 -8.57
CA LEU A 874 41.94 17.16 -9.13
C LEU A 874 43.24 17.54 -8.41
N LYS A 875 43.38 18.83 -8.04
CA LYS A 875 44.52 19.34 -7.29
C LYS A 875 44.72 18.70 -5.90
N SER A 876 43.67 18.09 -5.36
CA SER A 876 43.71 17.41 -4.06
C SER A 876 44.13 15.95 -4.20
N ILE A 877 44.22 15.39 -5.41
CA ILE A 877 44.65 14.00 -5.63
C ILE A 877 46.17 13.94 -5.60
N ARG A 878 46.72 13.15 -4.68
CA ARG A 878 48.17 13.05 -4.43
C ARG A 878 48.79 11.83 -5.08
N ARG A 879 48.21 10.65 -4.88
CA ARG A 879 48.73 9.36 -5.38
C ARG A 879 47.61 8.39 -5.73
N LEU A 880 47.85 7.53 -6.71
CA LEU A 880 46.98 6.40 -7.07
C LEU A 880 47.58 5.12 -6.50
N TYR A 881 46.76 4.31 -5.83
CA TYR A 881 47.18 3.05 -5.24
C TYR A 881 46.46 1.88 -5.93
N LEU A 882 47.23 0.92 -6.42
CA LEU A 882 46.77 -0.31 -7.04
C LEU A 882 47.04 -1.49 -6.11
N VAL A 883 45.98 -2.17 -5.70
CA VAL A 883 46.06 -3.24 -4.70
C VAL A 883 45.76 -4.60 -5.32
N THR A 884 46.61 -5.59 -5.03
CA THR A 884 46.42 -7.01 -5.40
C THR A 884 45.59 -7.76 -4.37
N ARG A 885 45.21 -9.00 -4.70
CA ARG A 885 44.32 -9.83 -3.88
C ARG A 885 44.86 -10.18 -2.51
N ASP A 886 46.17 -10.28 -2.39
CA ASP A 886 46.89 -10.54 -1.14
C ASP A 886 47.26 -9.25 -0.39
N GLY A 887 46.80 -8.08 -0.84
CA GLY A 887 47.00 -6.78 -0.18
C GLY A 887 48.33 -6.09 -0.51
N ARG A 888 49.04 -6.50 -1.57
CA ARG A 888 50.24 -5.76 -2.03
C ARG A 888 49.79 -4.47 -2.72
N VAL A 889 50.56 -3.41 -2.51
CA VAL A 889 50.26 -2.08 -3.01
C VAL A 889 51.35 -1.62 -3.98
N LEU A 890 50.93 -1.04 -5.10
CA LEU A 890 51.77 -0.27 -6.00
C LEU A 890 51.23 1.17 -6.01
N ASP A 891 52.10 2.14 -5.76
CA ASP A 891 51.76 3.55 -5.74
C ASP A 891 52.27 4.27 -7.00
N LEU A 892 51.39 5.04 -7.64
CA LEU A 892 51.69 5.81 -8.84
C LEU A 892 51.53 7.30 -8.57
N ALA A 893 52.53 8.08 -8.98
CA ALA A 893 52.51 9.54 -8.88
C ALA A 893 51.79 10.15 -10.10
N PRO A 894 50.94 11.19 -9.90
CA PRO A 894 50.28 11.87 -10.99
C PRO A 894 51.24 12.74 -11.79
N GLN A 895 50.99 12.84 -13.10
CA GLN A 895 51.53 13.84 -14.01
C GLN A 895 50.37 14.68 -14.54
N HIS A 896 50.48 16.00 -14.49
CA HIS A 896 49.45 16.88 -15.03
C HIS A 896 49.45 16.81 -16.56
N ILE A 897 48.27 16.58 -17.13
CA ILE A 897 48.07 16.65 -18.57
C ILE A 897 47.50 18.04 -18.89
N ALA A 898 48.33 18.92 -19.41
CA ALA A 898 47.87 20.13 -20.10
C ALA A 898 47.42 19.75 -21.52
N GLN A 899 46.46 20.49 -22.08
CA GLN A 899 45.97 20.33 -23.46
C GLN A 899 47.12 19.99 -24.42
N ALA A 900 47.02 18.84 -25.10
CA ALA A 900 48.11 18.37 -25.95
C ALA A 900 48.25 19.24 -27.20
N ALA A 901 49.42 19.87 -27.31
CA ALA A 901 50.08 20.05 -28.58
C ALA A 901 50.50 18.68 -29.15
N ASP A 902 50.24 18.47 -30.44
CA ASP A 902 50.80 17.45 -31.35
C ASP A 902 51.26 16.11 -30.73
N HIS A 903 50.31 15.23 -30.39
CA HIS A 903 50.57 13.79 -30.43
C HIS A 903 50.26 13.25 -31.84
N PRO A 904 51.15 12.47 -32.47
CA PRO A 904 50.90 11.91 -33.79
C PRO A 904 49.73 10.92 -33.72
N ARG A 905 48.60 11.28 -34.34
CA ARG A 905 47.45 10.39 -34.53
C ARG A 905 47.91 9.10 -35.18
N ARG A 906 47.85 7.99 -34.46
CA ARG A 906 48.05 6.66 -35.05
C ARG A 906 46.70 6.17 -35.59
N ASP A 907 46.67 5.75 -36.85
CA ASP A 907 45.50 5.13 -37.46
C ASP A 907 45.23 3.77 -36.79
N GLY A 908 44.43 3.74 -35.72
CA GLY A 908 44.12 2.52 -34.98
C GLY A 908 42.89 2.64 -34.08
N ALA A 909 42.42 1.49 -33.58
CA ALA A 909 41.44 1.42 -32.50
C ALA A 909 42.16 1.09 -31.19
N TYR A 910 41.61 1.54 -30.08
CA TYR A 910 42.13 1.32 -28.74
C TYR A 910 41.04 0.76 -27.84
N LEU A 911 41.45 -0.03 -26.85
CA LEU A 911 40.56 -0.61 -25.85
C LEU A 911 40.76 0.10 -24.51
N TYR A 912 39.67 0.58 -23.93
CA TYR A 912 39.64 1.31 -22.67
C TYR A 912 38.72 0.62 -21.67
N GLN A 913 39.18 0.49 -20.44
CA GLN A 913 38.35 0.11 -19.31
C GLN A 913 38.08 1.35 -18.47
N GLU A 914 36.83 1.78 -18.42
CA GLU A 914 36.39 2.78 -17.46
C GLU A 914 36.32 2.13 -16.07
N LEU A 915 36.70 2.88 -15.03
CA LEU A 915 36.75 2.42 -13.64
C LEU A 915 35.77 3.17 -12.74
N CYS A 916 35.47 4.41 -13.11
CA CYS A 916 34.49 5.29 -12.50
C CYS A 916 34.01 6.25 -13.59
N PRO A 917 32.69 6.46 -13.76
CA PRO A 917 31.61 6.08 -12.84
C PRO A 917 30.84 4.77 -13.11
N VAL A 918 30.81 4.26 -14.35
CA VAL A 918 29.88 3.18 -14.76
C VAL A 918 30.56 1.88 -15.20
N ARG A 919 31.88 1.91 -15.35
CA ARG A 919 32.76 0.76 -15.66
C ARG A 919 32.52 0.00 -16.98
N PRO A 920 32.13 0.64 -18.09
CA PRO A 920 32.10 -0.02 -19.38
C PRO A 920 33.49 -0.37 -19.90
N LEU A 921 33.53 -1.43 -20.72
CA LEU A 921 34.62 -1.69 -21.64
C LEU A 921 34.31 -1.01 -22.97
N VAL A 922 35.21 -0.18 -23.48
CA VAL A 922 34.97 0.70 -24.62
C VAL A 922 36.08 0.57 -25.66
N VAL A 923 35.71 0.43 -26.93
CA VAL A 923 36.61 0.55 -28.08
C VAL A 923 36.50 1.96 -28.65
N SER A 924 37.62 2.62 -28.92
CA SER A 924 37.65 4.01 -29.41
C SER A 924 38.81 4.26 -30.37
N ARG A 925 38.59 5.14 -31.36
CA ARG A 925 39.67 5.70 -32.22
C ARG A 925 40.35 6.91 -31.60
N LEU A 926 39.72 7.51 -30.59
CA LEU A 926 40.24 8.68 -29.89
C LEU A 926 41.38 8.24 -28.97
N ASP A 927 42.49 8.98 -29.01
CA ASP A 927 43.58 8.85 -28.04
C ASP A 927 43.05 9.17 -26.63
N PRO A 928 43.76 8.76 -25.54
CA PRO A 928 43.25 8.87 -24.18
C PRO A 928 42.77 10.27 -23.78
N LEU A 929 43.47 11.34 -24.20
CA LEU A 929 43.08 12.71 -23.88
C LEU A 929 41.80 13.13 -24.62
N ASP A 930 41.70 12.77 -25.90
CA ASP A 930 40.54 13.08 -26.75
C ASP A 930 39.30 12.29 -26.29
N LEU A 931 39.47 11.05 -25.86
CA LEU A 931 38.41 10.26 -25.24
C LEU A 931 37.94 10.91 -23.94
N GLY A 932 38.89 11.37 -23.11
CA GLY A 932 38.61 12.13 -21.89
C GLY A 932 37.73 13.35 -22.15
N GLN A 933 38.10 14.17 -23.12
CA GLN A 933 37.34 15.37 -23.52
C GLN A 933 35.98 15.00 -24.10
N PHE A 934 35.93 13.99 -24.99
CA PHE A 934 34.69 13.54 -25.62
C PHE A 934 33.65 13.05 -24.60
N MET A 935 34.08 12.29 -23.60
CA MET A 935 33.20 11.74 -22.55
C MET A 935 32.77 12.80 -21.52
N THR A 936 33.59 13.84 -21.33
CA THR A 936 33.32 14.93 -20.38
C THR A 936 32.72 16.19 -21.03
N ASP A 937 32.43 16.15 -22.33
CA ASP A 937 31.77 17.22 -23.06
C ASP A 937 30.28 17.34 -22.64
N PRO A 938 29.81 18.51 -22.14
CA PRO A 938 28.42 18.74 -21.76
C PRO A 938 27.42 18.60 -22.92
N SER A 939 27.86 18.72 -24.16
CA SER A 939 27.02 18.55 -25.35
C SER A 939 26.79 17.08 -25.72
N ASN A 940 27.54 16.15 -25.11
CA ASN A 940 27.39 14.72 -25.34
C ASN A 940 26.22 14.16 -24.49
N PRO A 941 25.27 13.38 -25.05
CA PRO A 941 24.20 12.75 -24.27
C PRO A 941 24.69 11.79 -23.16
N LEU A 942 25.95 11.33 -23.23
CA LEU A 942 26.59 10.50 -22.23
C LEU A 942 27.48 11.29 -21.24
N HIS A 943 27.36 12.62 -21.21
CA HIS A 943 28.20 13.51 -20.41
C HIS A 943 28.39 13.04 -18.97
N MET A 944 29.64 12.75 -18.61
CA MET A 944 30.07 12.54 -17.22
C MET A 944 31.01 13.68 -16.80
N PRO A 945 30.82 14.35 -15.64
CA PRO A 945 31.67 15.47 -15.24
C PRO A 945 33.16 15.11 -15.12
N ARG A 946 33.44 13.86 -14.74
CA ARG A 946 34.78 13.28 -14.64
C ARG A 946 34.72 11.80 -14.95
N ILE A 947 35.80 11.30 -15.55
CA ILE A 947 35.97 9.87 -15.80
C ILE A 947 37.37 9.40 -15.42
N PHE A 948 37.44 8.20 -14.83
CA PHE A 948 38.70 7.52 -14.54
C PHE A 948 38.77 6.21 -15.31
N PHE A 949 39.81 6.02 -16.11
CA PHE A 949 39.92 4.88 -17.03
C PHE A 949 41.38 4.46 -17.26
N ALA A 950 41.57 3.25 -17.77
CA ALA A 950 42.88 2.71 -18.16
C ALA A 950 42.85 2.23 -19.61
N ARG A 951 43.99 2.32 -20.29
CA ARG A 951 44.14 1.76 -21.63
C ARG A 951 44.66 0.32 -21.54
N LEU A 952 43.95 -0.57 -22.21
CA LEU A 952 44.25 -1.99 -22.22
C LEU A 952 44.98 -2.41 -23.50
N LYS A 953 45.72 -3.51 -23.43
CA LYS A 953 46.41 -4.12 -24.56
C LYS A 953 45.38 -4.61 -25.56
N LEU A 954 45.36 -3.94 -26.70
CA LEU A 954 44.79 -4.42 -27.95
C LEU A 954 45.98 -4.81 -28.81
N GLY A 955 45.88 -5.87 -29.59
CA GLY A 955 47.01 -6.44 -30.32
C GLY A 955 47.90 -5.47 -31.11
N ASP A 956 49.09 -5.93 -31.49
CA ASP A 956 50.10 -5.20 -32.23
C ASP A 956 49.57 -4.69 -33.59
N ASN A 957 48.57 -5.38 -34.17
CA ASN A 957 47.82 -4.90 -35.34
C ASN A 957 46.29 -4.81 -35.06
N PRO A 958 45.76 -3.61 -34.76
CA PRO A 958 44.33 -3.43 -34.47
C PRO A 958 43.39 -3.81 -35.62
N ARG A 959 43.89 -3.87 -36.87
CA ARG A 959 43.10 -4.25 -38.05
C ARG A 959 43.04 -5.76 -38.28
N ASN A 960 43.92 -6.54 -37.62
CA ASN A 960 44.05 -7.98 -37.84
C ASN A 960 44.21 -8.75 -36.51
N ILE A 961 43.34 -8.45 -35.54
CA ILE A 961 43.34 -9.06 -34.19
C ILE A 961 43.10 -10.59 -34.24
N GLU A 962 42.65 -11.14 -35.37
CA GLU A 962 42.36 -12.58 -35.56
C GLU A 962 43.61 -13.48 -35.54
N GLU A 963 44.81 -12.95 -35.81
CA GLU A 963 46.06 -13.73 -35.83
C GLU A 963 46.77 -13.78 -34.46
N GLU A 964 46.25 -13.08 -33.43
CA GLU A 964 46.87 -13.04 -32.11
C GLU A 964 46.26 -14.07 -31.14
N ALA A 965 46.97 -15.18 -30.96
CA ALA A 965 46.51 -16.35 -30.22
C ALA A 965 46.47 -16.21 -28.68
N SER A 966 46.63 -15.03 -28.07
CA SER A 966 46.83 -14.95 -26.60
C SER A 966 46.39 -13.65 -25.91
N LEU A 967 45.26 -13.05 -26.27
CA LEU A 967 44.69 -11.96 -25.47
C LEU A 967 43.78 -12.51 -24.34
N PRO A 968 43.96 -12.07 -23.07
CA PRO A 968 43.28 -12.65 -21.91
C PRO A 968 41.87 -12.04 -21.70
N TYR A 969 41.05 -11.99 -22.76
CA TYR A 969 39.68 -11.46 -22.71
C TYR A 969 38.66 -12.56 -23.03
N ASP A 970 37.66 -12.75 -22.16
CA ASP A 970 36.65 -13.81 -22.31
C ASP A 970 35.75 -13.62 -23.56
N ASN A 971 35.57 -12.38 -24.03
CA ASN A 971 34.69 -12.01 -25.16
C ASN A 971 35.46 -11.46 -26.38
N LEU A 972 36.59 -12.08 -26.73
CA LEU A 972 37.48 -11.59 -27.81
C LEU A 972 36.75 -11.37 -29.15
N ALA A 973 35.85 -12.27 -29.55
CA ALA A 973 35.06 -12.14 -30.78
C ALA A 973 34.19 -10.88 -30.80
N HIS A 974 33.57 -10.52 -29.67
CA HIS A 974 32.74 -9.32 -29.58
C HIS A 974 33.58 -8.04 -29.60
N ILE A 975 34.77 -8.07 -28.99
CA ILE A 975 35.75 -6.98 -29.07
C ILE A 975 36.18 -6.77 -30.52
N GLN A 976 36.47 -7.85 -31.26
CA GLN A 976 36.82 -7.79 -32.69
C GLN A 976 35.71 -7.16 -33.53
N ASP A 977 34.44 -7.54 -33.32
CA ASP A 977 33.30 -6.92 -34.00
C ASP A 977 33.18 -5.42 -33.70
N CYS A 978 33.35 -5.03 -32.45
CA CYS A 978 33.34 -3.61 -32.05
C CYS A 978 34.49 -2.83 -32.70
N VAL A 979 35.68 -3.43 -32.82
CA VAL A 979 36.82 -2.84 -33.53
C VAL A 979 36.51 -2.67 -35.02
N ARG A 980 35.94 -3.69 -35.68
CA ARG A 980 35.53 -3.58 -37.09
C ARG A 980 34.47 -2.50 -37.29
N GLU A 981 33.48 -2.40 -36.40
CA GLU A 981 32.45 -1.36 -36.48
C GLU A 981 33.04 0.05 -36.33
N VAL A 982 33.88 0.26 -35.32
CA VAL A 982 34.53 1.54 -35.07
C VAL A 982 35.43 1.91 -36.25
N LEU A 983 36.18 0.94 -36.79
CA LEU A 983 37.05 1.15 -37.95
C LEU A 983 36.28 1.26 -39.29
N GLY A 984 35.05 0.77 -39.41
CA GLY A 984 34.27 0.75 -40.67
C GLY A 984 33.18 1.82 -40.81
N HIS A 985 32.58 2.29 -39.71
CA HIS A 985 31.37 3.16 -39.74
C HIS A 985 31.60 4.61 -39.26
N ASP A 986 32.85 5.06 -39.17
CA ASP A 986 33.24 6.43 -38.75
C ASP A 986 32.70 6.87 -37.37
N LYS A 987 32.46 5.91 -36.47
CA LYS A 987 32.12 6.19 -35.08
C LYS A 987 33.39 6.42 -34.26
N ALA A 988 33.38 7.44 -33.40
CA ALA A 988 34.51 7.74 -32.54
C ALA A 988 34.73 6.67 -31.44
N THR A 989 33.64 6.18 -30.85
CA THR A 989 33.66 5.21 -29.74
C THR A 989 32.51 4.20 -29.84
N LYS A 990 32.68 3.03 -29.21
CA LYS A 990 31.68 1.97 -29.08
C LYS A 990 31.85 1.23 -27.76
N THR A 991 30.77 1.13 -26.99
CA THR A 991 30.73 0.29 -25.78
C THR A 991 30.66 -1.18 -26.16
N VAL A 992 31.60 -1.97 -25.67
CA VAL A 992 31.64 -3.44 -25.79
C VAL A 992 30.75 -4.07 -24.72
N GLU A 993 30.93 -3.66 -23.45
CA GLU A 993 30.13 -4.14 -22.32
C GLU A 993 29.73 -2.95 -21.44
N ARG A 994 28.46 -2.93 -21.00
CA ARG A 994 27.92 -1.82 -20.18
C ARG A 994 28.24 -1.91 -18.69
N SER A 995 28.55 -3.11 -18.21
CA SER A 995 28.95 -3.34 -16.82
C SER A 995 29.77 -4.63 -16.78
N SER A 996 31.10 -4.51 -16.75
CA SER A 996 31.95 -5.70 -16.60
C SER A 996 32.01 -6.07 -15.11
N PRO A 997 31.43 -7.21 -14.66
CA PRO A 997 31.32 -7.51 -13.24
C PRO A 997 32.67 -7.85 -12.56
N ASP A 998 33.69 -8.23 -13.34
CA ASP A 998 34.91 -8.90 -12.82
C ASP A 998 36.25 -8.38 -13.42
N GLY A 999 36.38 -7.06 -13.66
CA GLY A 999 37.63 -6.28 -13.60
C GLY A 999 38.88 -6.75 -14.38
N PHE A 1000 39.25 -5.97 -15.41
CA PHE A 1000 40.53 -5.95 -16.13
C PHE A 1000 41.78 -6.41 -15.33
N PHE A 1001 42.72 -7.08 -16.00
CA PHE A 1001 43.99 -7.52 -15.40
C PHE A 1001 44.99 -6.36 -15.37
N TYR A 1002 45.77 -6.23 -14.29
CA TYR A 1002 46.84 -5.24 -14.27
C TYR A 1002 47.88 -5.51 -15.36
N SER A 1003 48.07 -6.79 -15.74
CA SER A 1003 48.92 -7.21 -16.85
C SER A 1003 48.42 -6.78 -18.23
N THR A 1004 47.16 -6.38 -18.38
CA THR A 1004 46.65 -5.86 -19.66
C THR A 1004 46.80 -4.35 -19.78
N ILE A 1005 47.27 -3.64 -18.76
CA ILE A 1005 47.51 -2.19 -18.84
C ILE A 1005 48.72 -1.92 -19.71
N THR A 1006 48.61 -0.94 -20.61
CA THR A 1006 49.67 -0.63 -21.60
C THR A 1006 50.55 0.54 -21.21
N ASP A 1007 49.95 1.70 -20.94
CA ASP A 1007 50.65 2.96 -20.70
C ASP A 1007 50.35 3.52 -19.29
N GLY A 1008 49.09 3.49 -18.86
CA GLY A 1008 48.71 3.87 -17.51
C GLY A 1008 47.23 4.15 -17.31
N PHE A 1009 46.96 4.97 -16.29
CA PHE A 1009 45.60 5.40 -15.93
C PHE A 1009 45.42 6.89 -16.19
N TYR A 1010 44.22 7.25 -16.58
CA TYR A 1010 43.83 8.60 -16.96
C TYR A 1010 42.62 9.03 -16.14
N LEU A 1011 42.73 10.18 -15.49
CA LEU A 1011 41.63 10.87 -14.84
C LEU A 1011 41.36 12.18 -15.60
N ALA A 1012 40.25 12.23 -16.34
CA ALA A 1012 39.93 13.35 -17.21
C ALA A 1012 38.75 14.18 -16.68
N GLU A 1013 38.84 15.50 -16.87
CA GLU A 1013 37.74 16.45 -16.77
C GLU A 1013 37.71 17.36 -18.02
N GLN A 1014 36.64 18.13 -18.20
CA GLN A 1014 36.39 18.92 -19.42
C GLN A 1014 37.59 19.79 -19.87
N LYS A 1015 38.40 20.29 -18.92
CA LYS A 1015 39.57 21.14 -19.18
C LYS A 1015 40.83 20.64 -18.46
N GLY A 1016 41.24 19.41 -18.75
CA GLY A 1016 42.52 18.85 -18.31
C GLY A 1016 42.38 17.49 -17.63
N GLY A 1017 43.47 17.00 -17.04
CA GLY A 1017 43.44 15.71 -16.35
C GLY A 1017 44.75 15.37 -15.65
N LEU A 1018 44.74 14.19 -15.02
CA LEU A 1018 45.92 13.56 -14.42
C LEU A 1018 46.21 12.25 -15.16
N TYR A 1019 47.48 12.04 -15.49
CA TYR A 1019 48.01 10.79 -16.00
C TYR A 1019 48.83 10.09 -14.91
N PHE A 1020 48.61 8.80 -14.72
CA PHE A 1020 49.36 7.96 -13.79
C PHE A 1020 50.12 6.91 -14.61
N PRO A 1021 51.42 7.12 -14.90
CA PRO A 1021 52.20 6.21 -15.71
C PRO A 1021 52.33 4.85 -15.02
N PHE A 1022 52.06 3.78 -15.75
CA PHE A 1022 52.25 2.41 -15.26
C PHE A 1022 53.66 1.93 -15.58
N PRO A 1023 54.43 1.39 -14.59
CA PRO A 1023 55.79 0.96 -14.83
C PRO A 1023 55.85 -0.18 -15.85
N GLN A 1024 56.92 -0.23 -16.65
CA GLN A 1024 57.13 -1.33 -17.60
C GLN A 1024 57.35 -2.65 -16.86
N GLU A 1025 57.08 -3.77 -17.54
CA GLU A 1025 57.14 -5.10 -16.93
C GLU A 1025 58.51 -5.41 -16.30
N ASP A 1026 59.60 -4.98 -16.92
CA ASP A 1026 60.96 -5.15 -16.38
C ASP A 1026 61.18 -4.36 -15.08
N GLU A 1027 60.65 -3.14 -14.99
CA GLU A 1027 60.70 -2.34 -13.76
C GLU A 1027 59.82 -2.94 -12.66
N LEU A 1028 58.65 -3.48 -13.02
CA LEU A 1028 57.79 -4.19 -12.08
C LEU A 1028 58.46 -5.46 -11.54
N LYS A 1029 59.17 -6.21 -12.39
CA LYS A 1029 59.93 -7.41 -12.00
C LYS A 1029 61.11 -7.07 -11.09
N ASP A 1030 61.80 -5.97 -11.36
CA ASP A 1030 63.00 -5.57 -10.61
C ASP A 1030 62.65 -4.90 -9.27
N ARG A 1031 61.80 -3.87 -9.29
CA ARG A 1031 61.51 -3.01 -8.12
C ARG A 1031 60.27 -3.42 -7.33
N TYR A 1032 59.30 -4.05 -7.98
CA TYR A 1032 57.99 -4.37 -7.41
C TYR A 1032 57.62 -5.86 -7.54
N TYR A 1033 58.63 -6.75 -7.52
CA TYR A 1033 58.47 -8.19 -7.82
C TYR A 1033 57.29 -8.86 -7.08
N LYS A 1034 57.11 -8.56 -5.79
CA LYS A 1034 56.03 -9.16 -4.97
C LYS A 1034 54.64 -8.71 -5.43
N TRP A 1035 54.50 -7.44 -5.81
CA TRP A 1035 53.27 -6.92 -6.36
C TRP A 1035 53.04 -7.49 -7.75
N TRP A 1036 54.05 -7.43 -8.63
CA TRP A 1036 54.00 -7.97 -9.98
C TRP A 1036 53.56 -9.44 -10.01
N ARG A 1037 54.20 -10.28 -9.19
CA ARG A 1037 53.86 -11.71 -9.08
C ARG A 1037 52.43 -11.97 -8.57
N SER A 1038 51.83 -11.04 -7.84
CA SER A 1038 50.43 -11.17 -7.42
C SER A 1038 49.44 -10.47 -8.35
N ALA A 1039 49.92 -9.57 -9.22
CA ALA A 1039 49.13 -8.78 -10.15
C ALA A 1039 48.95 -9.48 -11.52
N VAL A 1040 49.94 -10.29 -11.92
CA VAL A 1040 49.91 -11.27 -13.01
C VAL A 1040 49.25 -12.54 -12.51
#